data_AF-A0A517MXG9-F1
#
_entry.id   AF-A0A517MXG9-F1
#
_cell.length_a   1.000
_cell.length_b   1.000
_cell.length_c   1.000
_cell.angle_alpha   90.00
_cell.angle_beta   90.00
_cell.angle_gamma   90.00
#
_symmetry.space_group_name_H-M   'P 1'
#
loop_
_entity.id
_entity.type
_entity.pdbx_description
1 polymer ?
#
loop_
_entity_poly.entity_id
_entity_poly.type
_entity_poly.pdbx_seq_one_letter_code
_entity_poly.pdbx_strand_id
1 'polypeptide(L)'
;MSVALISAVFISERALAIPAGSLAQLRALGSFSNNTTITLSATGGDPHPVTGIVTPGEYWLDGDHLNFDPNNPIEPIFMNLGGSGNTYDLSGATIKVDTRDLAGYGRALGHGSGVHLVQLSGNNNQLNGLTLIGEDLDLNTPAQRYADWGTQYVKLIGDDLTLESATVVVRGSHTEYYGLSDAFGKGASQGQQPYLGHRKAAGVNVDGTDTDLSSNNVVNNLNLTMKTFGHGFFTGTNLENTTLSNSTITGELFPSQNVIDRPEYQEHGHTWWQYPIQDNIMLSGSEGGVRTYGGNNFTVDNVVVDGMRTGFATVATQGQVNITNSYAYNTTSGFDVGDNTSITGGGNIVNGPLLTFYGSGNNTDIDLELTAGTPIGVNWSAAYFNGNADIAIHSNLAAGDLPEESYVRLGQRYFENWRDSDFNTADPDIAPGGGLPRAFNDENFVNDTNQILVIGDNAVGNNGRSQGGVISNGKENHYDGVTLVQAGTRTVVTHAKGLGNSGVETFATFAIGNTTYTGAVTAQTLDDNGTIVASGGTLELSNGVQISNEKLTITGHGDDGNGALYADGGTSFVGQGGVYLNGDASIGVGSAGNGLLVGAIQGTGNLTKRGTGKLDIGNSSTLAGDLTVAEGTLMAQSGLVNQNLAVASGASLEVVSGSDYSTLGDVQIDGTLDINGPGATFSVGGNFASTGTLTAHISHLTDHTVISVAGNATLGGTLNVDLSSGLTPSTGDTWDLIDANAISGGFNNVNVIGNLPTGMGLFFQTQADSGSTNGQLGQIALTADVQLVLAVNAQAGTASIKNRLAGVEEQLDGYQITSVEGVLDPAGWTSFSDSDSNWTESNPTSNHLGELNLTGSTTIASNTSFSLGAIYNHTPTTFGEVGPDLEFEYHTPDGGTRVGLVEFEGPHNNIVLLVDPATGDAAIQNQSIFNVAIDGYLVTSDSSALDPTGWESLETSQGNGWTKSNEAANHIGELNLSDSLALAGGSGPISLGSLFDFDGLGIEEDLEFQFHLAGGMTMTGIVQYGALSLTPGDFDGDGNVDGVDFLTWQRNDLSASELSDWQSNYGQSASQAAASTAVPEPTSVGLLLVALTSLACSQRRKGISRP
;
A
#
# COMPACT_ATOMS: atom_id res chain seq x y z
N MET A 1 17.58 58.38 72.68
CA MET A 1 17.95 59.81 72.52
C MET A 1 19.31 59.85 71.85
N SER A 2 19.38 60.55 70.71
CA SER A 2 20.55 60.98 69.92
C SER A 2 21.46 59.97 69.20
N VAL A 3 21.36 60.09 67.87
CA VAL A 3 22.23 59.70 66.76
C VAL A 3 23.69 60.17 66.95
N ALA A 4 24.65 59.36 66.49
CA ALA A 4 25.91 59.86 65.91
C ALA A 4 26.44 58.89 64.83
N LEU A 5 26.52 59.40 63.59
CA LEU A 5 27.22 58.82 62.45
C LEU A 5 28.72 58.64 62.74
N ILE A 6 29.32 57.57 62.21
CA ILE A 6 30.70 57.59 61.69
C ILE A 6 30.74 56.91 60.31
N SER A 7 31.26 57.67 59.35
CA SER A 7 31.49 57.33 57.95
C SER A 7 32.55 56.26 57.73
N ALA A 8 32.43 55.63 56.56
CA ALA A 8 33.36 54.73 55.89
C ALA A 8 34.85 54.95 56.19
N VAL A 9 35.50 53.87 56.62
CA VAL A 9 36.92 53.60 56.40
C VAL A 9 36.98 52.40 55.46
N PHE A 10 37.49 52.61 54.24
CA PHE A 10 37.93 51.52 53.36
C PHE A 10 39.14 50.85 53.99
N ILE A 11 38.90 49.81 54.80
CA ILE A 11 39.89 48.79 55.11
C ILE A 11 39.51 47.57 54.28
N SER A 12 40.47 47.04 53.54
CA SER A 12 40.44 45.71 52.94
C SER A 12 40.38 44.68 54.08
N GLU A 13 39.21 44.50 54.69
CA GLU A 13 38.99 43.48 55.71
C GLU A 13 38.62 42.17 55.01
N ARG A 14 39.46 41.15 55.22
CA ARG A 14 39.05 39.75 55.02
C ARG A 14 37.70 39.57 55.71
N ALA A 15 36.69 39.07 54.99
CA ALA A 15 35.40 38.71 55.60
C ALA A 15 35.68 37.83 56.83
N LEU A 16 35.42 38.38 58.01
CA LEU A 16 35.47 37.64 59.27
C LEU A 16 34.33 36.62 59.21
N ALA A 17 34.68 35.34 59.08
CA ALA A 17 33.69 34.27 59.18
C ALA A 17 33.06 34.31 60.58
N ILE A 18 31.73 34.42 60.65
CA ILE A 18 30.99 34.40 61.91
C ILE A 18 30.57 32.95 62.19
N PRO A 19 31.12 32.28 63.23
CA PRO A 19 30.69 30.93 63.58
C PRO A 19 29.35 30.96 64.34
N ALA A 20 28.37 30.19 63.87
CA ALA A 20 27.14 29.86 64.57
C ALA A 20 27.32 28.54 65.34
N GLY A 21 27.05 28.53 66.65
CA GLY A 21 27.18 27.35 67.50
C GLY A 21 25.94 26.46 67.55
N SER A 22 24.77 26.97 67.14
CA SER A 22 23.46 26.29 67.12
C SER A 22 22.62 26.74 65.92
N LEU A 23 21.58 25.99 65.56
CA LEU A 23 20.66 26.38 64.48
C LEU A 23 19.91 27.68 64.79
N ALA A 24 19.57 27.92 66.06
CA ALA A 24 18.95 29.18 66.50
C ALA A 24 19.85 30.40 66.24
N GLN A 25 21.16 30.27 66.47
CA GLN A 25 22.14 31.32 66.16
C GLN A 25 22.28 31.52 64.64
N LEU A 26 22.35 30.43 63.88
CA LEU A 26 22.40 30.49 62.41
C LEU A 26 21.17 31.20 61.84
N ARG A 27 19.96 30.84 62.32
CA ARG A 27 18.70 31.46 61.93
C ARG A 27 18.66 32.96 62.25
N ALA A 28 19.13 33.35 63.44
CA ALA A 28 19.20 34.76 63.81
C ALA A 28 20.14 35.53 62.88
N LEU A 29 21.34 35.01 62.61
CA LEU A 29 22.29 35.63 61.68
C LEU A 29 21.71 35.74 60.26
N GLY A 30 20.94 34.75 59.83
CA GLY A 30 20.26 34.74 58.53
C GLY A 30 19.24 35.87 58.33
N SER A 31 18.76 36.49 59.41
CA SER A 31 17.77 37.58 59.35
C SER A 31 18.39 38.98 59.40
N PHE A 32 19.66 39.11 59.83
CA PHE A 32 20.27 40.41 60.13
C PHE A 32 21.61 40.68 59.42
N SER A 33 22.22 39.67 58.80
CA SER A 33 23.53 39.80 58.17
C SER A 33 23.43 40.20 56.70
N ASN A 34 24.41 40.97 56.21
CA ASN A 34 24.59 41.27 54.79
C ASN A 34 26.10 41.28 54.48
N ASN A 35 26.49 40.90 53.26
CA ASN A 35 27.89 40.86 52.81
C ASN A 35 28.81 40.08 53.77
N THR A 36 28.31 38.99 54.36
CA THR A 36 28.98 38.27 55.45
C THR A 36 29.13 36.78 55.14
N THR A 37 30.27 36.20 55.53
CA THR A 37 30.43 34.73 55.56
C THR A 37 30.06 34.20 56.94
N ILE A 38 29.09 33.29 57.00
CA ILE A 38 28.60 32.66 58.22
C ILE A 38 28.89 31.17 58.15
N THR A 39 29.56 30.62 59.15
CA THR A 39 29.88 29.18 59.20
C THR A 39 29.11 28.49 60.31
N LEU A 40 28.69 27.23 60.11
CA LEU A 40 28.14 26.42 61.19
C LEU A 40 29.26 25.66 61.90
N SER A 41 29.30 25.73 63.23
CA SER A 41 30.45 25.26 64.01
C SER A 41 30.59 23.73 63.97
N ALA A 42 31.75 23.23 63.53
CA ALA A 42 32.07 21.80 63.63
C ALA A 42 32.24 21.30 65.09
N THR A 43 32.26 22.20 66.08
CA THR A 43 32.33 21.86 67.50
C THR A 43 31.00 22.10 68.24
N GLY A 44 30.00 22.66 67.56
CA GLY A 44 28.64 22.84 68.07
C GLY A 44 27.72 21.70 67.66
N GLY A 45 26.50 21.68 68.20
CA GLY A 45 25.47 20.69 67.88
C GLY A 45 24.20 20.98 68.66
N ASP A 46 23.07 20.52 68.15
CA ASP A 46 21.77 20.67 68.82
C ASP A 46 21.29 19.30 69.36
N PRO A 47 20.53 19.26 70.47
CA PRO A 47 20.18 18.02 71.13
C PRO A 47 19.27 17.17 70.24
N HIS A 48 19.60 15.89 70.13
CA HIS A 48 18.73 14.91 69.46
C HIS A 48 17.34 14.90 70.09
N PRO A 49 16.24 14.94 69.30
CA PRO A 49 14.89 15.17 69.81
C PRO A 49 14.40 14.08 70.78
N VAL A 50 14.81 12.82 70.56
CA VAL A 50 14.47 11.69 71.46
C VAL A 50 15.46 11.49 72.63
N THR A 51 16.77 11.50 72.37
CA THR A 51 17.77 11.10 73.39
C THR A 51 18.35 12.27 74.17
N GLY A 52 18.21 13.51 73.68
CA GLY A 52 18.84 14.71 74.24
C GLY A 52 20.36 14.76 74.08
N ILE A 53 20.97 13.79 73.39
CA ILE A 53 22.42 13.74 73.15
C ILE A 53 22.78 14.82 72.12
N VAL A 54 23.79 15.62 72.44
CA VAL A 54 24.39 16.59 71.52
C VAL A 54 25.67 15.97 70.94
N THR A 55 25.70 15.80 69.62
CA THR A 55 26.89 15.34 68.89
C THR A 55 27.53 16.52 68.16
N PRO A 56 28.82 16.81 68.35
CA PRO A 56 29.50 17.85 67.58
C PRO A 56 29.36 17.65 66.07
N GLY A 57 28.98 18.70 65.36
CA GLY A 57 28.71 18.70 63.92
C GLY A 57 27.32 18.19 63.52
N GLU A 58 26.51 17.65 64.44
CA GLU A 58 25.12 17.26 64.16
C GLU A 58 24.11 18.22 64.81
N TYR A 59 23.15 18.65 64.02
CA TYR A 59 22.15 19.64 64.39
C TYR A 59 20.75 19.12 64.08
N TRP A 60 19.82 19.27 65.02
CA TRP A 60 18.45 18.78 64.89
C TRP A 60 17.48 19.96 64.82
N LEU A 61 16.59 19.93 63.83
CA LEU A 61 15.42 20.80 63.80
C LEU A 61 14.43 20.36 64.89
N ASP A 62 13.93 21.30 65.69
CA ASP A 62 13.14 21.06 66.91
C ASP A 62 11.70 21.62 66.83
N GLY A 63 11.16 21.76 65.61
CA GLY A 63 9.81 22.29 65.37
C GLY A 63 9.69 23.82 65.50
N ASP A 64 10.72 24.51 65.98
CA ASP A 64 10.74 25.98 65.97
C ASP A 64 10.80 26.50 64.53
N HIS A 65 10.02 27.52 64.22
CA HIS A 65 9.86 28.03 62.85
C HIS A 65 9.54 29.53 62.85
N LEU A 66 9.89 30.18 61.74
CA LEU A 66 9.46 31.53 61.42
C LEU A 66 8.02 31.48 60.90
N ASN A 67 7.19 32.41 61.40
CA ASN A 67 5.80 32.71 61.04
C ASN A 67 4.65 31.87 61.64
N PHE A 68 3.90 32.54 62.52
CA PHE A 68 2.50 32.29 62.84
C PHE A 68 1.78 33.66 62.87
N ASP A 69 1.21 34.09 61.73
CA ASP A 69 0.20 35.16 61.72
C ASP A 69 -1.19 34.51 61.54
N PRO A 70 -2.04 34.51 62.58
CA PRO A 70 -3.37 33.92 62.51
C PRO A 70 -4.34 34.64 61.55
N ASN A 71 -3.99 35.82 61.00
CA ASN A 71 -4.82 36.57 60.06
C ASN A 71 -4.34 36.52 58.61
N ASN A 72 -3.10 36.07 58.37
CA ASN A 72 -2.54 35.90 57.04
C ASN A 72 -1.61 34.68 57.07
N PRO A 73 -2.11 33.48 56.76
CA PRO A 73 -1.38 32.27 57.06
C PRO A 73 -0.23 32.09 56.04
N ILE A 74 0.99 32.43 56.47
CA ILE A 74 2.23 32.28 55.69
C ILE A 74 2.77 30.84 55.85
N GLU A 75 3.54 30.37 54.87
CA GLU A 75 4.19 29.04 54.85
C GLU A 75 5.20 28.93 56.02
N PRO A 76 5.14 27.89 56.89
CA PRO A 76 6.12 27.68 57.97
C PRO A 76 7.54 27.48 57.43
N ILE A 77 8.52 28.20 57.98
CA ILE A 77 9.93 28.10 57.59
C ILE A 77 10.79 27.77 58.80
N PHE A 78 11.39 26.58 58.83
CA PHE A 78 12.24 26.13 59.95
C PHE A 78 13.59 26.83 59.96
N MET A 79 14.14 27.21 58.80
CA MET A 79 15.40 27.93 58.76
C MET A 79 15.42 28.85 57.54
N ASN A 80 15.38 30.15 57.77
CA ASN A 80 15.57 31.13 56.69
C ASN A 80 16.99 31.71 56.75
N LEU A 81 17.77 31.42 55.71
CA LEU A 81 19.09 31.98 55.44
C LEU A 81 18.88 33.13 54.44
N GLY A 82 18.72 34.34 54.95
CA GLY A 82 18.30 35.52 54.18
C GLY A 82 19.38 36.59 54.02
N GLY A 83 18.94 37.84 53.84
CA GLY A 83 19.81 39.01 53.67
C GLY A 83 20.28 39.20 52.23
N SER A 84 21.39 39.89 52.02
CA SER A 84 22.01 40.09 50.71
C SER A 84 23.53 40.06 50.76
N GLY A 85 24.16 39.41 49.77
CA GLY A 85 25.61 39.29 49.66
C GLY A 85 26.23 38.28 50.63
N ASN A 86 25.45 37.41 51.24
CA ASN A 86 25.93 36.49 52.27
C ASN A 86 26.43 35.16 51.70
N THR A 87 27.41 34.56 52.36
CA THR A 87 27.81 33.17 52.14
C THR A 87 27.58 32.37 53.42
N TYR A 88 26.69 31.38 53.38
CA TYR A 88 26.47 30.43 54.45
C TYR A 88 27.28 29.17 54.14
N ASP A 89 28.32 28.88 54.92
CA ASP A 89 29.14 27.70 54.74
C ASP A 89 28.87 26.69 55.86
N LEU A 90 28.15 25.63 55.49
CA LEU A 90 27.73 24.56 56.39
C LEU A 90 28.58 23.29 56.20
N SER A 91 29.72 23.41 55.50
CA SER A 91 30.61 22.29 55.23
C SER A 91 31.05 21.60 56.52
N GLY A 92 30.86 20.28 56.58
CA GLY A 92 31.21 19.46 57.74
C GLY A 92 30.16 19.43 58.85
N ALA A 93 29.02 20.10 58.69
CA ALA A 93 27.87 19.98 59.57
C ALA A 93 26.74 19.16 58.92
N THR A 94 25.98 18.43 59.73
CA THR A 94 24.79 17.66 59.31
C THR A 94 23.57 18.20 60.03
N ILE A 95 22.57 18.64 59.27
CA ILE A 95 21.26 19.06 59.77
C ILE A 95 20.29 17.89 59.59
N LYS A 96 19.58 17.53 60.64
CA LYS A 96 18.61 16.44 60.67
C LYS A 96 17.23 16.95 61.03
N VAL A 97 16.22 16.32 60.45
CA VAL A 97 14.81 16.50 60.82
C VAL A 97 14.20 15.14 61.10
N ASP A 98 13.45 15.04 62.20
CA ASP A 98 12.56 13.90 62.39
C ASP A 98 11.28 14.17 61.59
N THR A 99 10.94 13.27 60.66
CA THR A 99 9.74 13.41 59.83
C THR A 99 8.45 13.49 60.64
N ARG A 100 8.44 12.99 61.87
CA ARG A 100 7.31 13.13 62.81
C ARG A 100 7.05 14.58 63.21
N ASP A 101 8.08 15.43 63.18
CA ASP A 101 7.96 16.85 63.47
C ASP A 101 7.28 17.63 62.33
N LEU A 102 7.00 16.98 61.18
CA LEU A 102 6.18 17.56 60.11
C LEU A 102 4.68 17.48 60.42
N ALA A 103 4.29 16.68 61.41
CA ALA A 103 2.92 16.62 61.88
C ALA A 103 2.50 17.98 62.48
N GLY A 104 1.29 18.44 62.16
CA GLY A 104 0.78 19.71 62.68
C GLY A 104 0.83 20.88 61.70
N TYR A 105 1.44 20.72 60.53
CA TYR A 105 1.61 21.81 59.55
C TYR A 105 0.79 21.61 58.25
N GLY A 106 0.07 22.64 57.79
CA GLY A 106 -0.71 22.67 56.53
C GLY A 106 -2.13 23.29 56.64
N ARG A 107 -2.91 23.30 55.53
CA ARG A 107 -4.21 24.02 55.42
C ARG A 107 -5.30 23.61 56.39
N ALA A 108 -5.43 22.31 56.68
CA ALA A 108 -6.43 21.83 57.63
C ALA A 108 -6.15 22.30 59.07
N LEU A 109 -4.93 22.79 59.32
CA LEU A 109 -4.41 23.18 60.62
C LEU A 109 -4.10 24.69 60.72
N GLY A 110 -4.54 25.48 59.73
CA GLY A 110 -4.49 26.94 59.77
C GLY A 110 -3.32 27.61 59.02
N HIS A 111 -2.51 26.85 58.27
CA HIS A 111 -1.41 27.40 57.44
C HIS A 111 -1.83 27.57 55.97
N GLY A 112 -1.31 28.56 55.24
CA GLY A 112 -1.80 28.90 53.90
C GLY A 112 -1.32 27.92 52.81
N SER A 113 -0.28 27.15 53.11
CA SER A 113 0.46 26.30 52.16
C SER A 113 1.39 25.30 52.88
N GLY A 114 2.42 24.78 52.19
CA GLY A 114 3.36 23.74 52.67
C GLY A 114 4.43 24.24 53.65
N VAL A 115 5.39 23.37 54.01
CA VAL A 115 6.48 23.61 54.99
C VAL A 115 7.84 23.64 54.32
N HIS A 116 8.69 24.60 54.68
CA HIS A 116 10.08 24.70 54.20
C HIS A 116 11.07 24.43 55.32
N LEU A 117 11.97 23.46 55.14
CA LEU A 117 12.96 23.13 56.17
C LEU A 117 14.14 24.11 56.16
N VAL A 118 14.78 24.25 55.01
CA VAL A 118 15.86 25.23 54.80
C VAL A 118 15.48 26.11 53.62
N GLN A 119 15.37 27.41 53.85
CA GLN A 119 15.13 28.40 52.82
C GLN A 119 16.35 29.29 52.66
N LEU A 120 16.88 29.38 51.45
CA LEU A 120 17.82 30.41 51.03
C LEU A 120 17.00 31.52 50.36
N SER A 121 17.03 32.74 50.92
CA SER A 121 16.18 33.85 50.46
C SER A 121 16.95 35.13 50.24
N GLY A 122 16.34 36.09 49.55
CA GLY A 122 16.93 37.42 49.31
C GLY A 122 17.76 37.44 48.03
N ASN A 123 18.80 38.27 48.00
CA ASN A 123 19.53 38.58 46.77
C ASN A 123 21.04 38.33 46.91
N ASN A 124 21.65 37.67 45.93
CA ASN A 124 23.10 37.45 45.87
C ASN A 124 23.62 36.70 47.12
N ASN A 125 22.93 35.63 47.53
CA ASN A 125 23.33 34.79 48.66
C ASN A 125 23.77 33.41 48.19
N GLN A 126 24.75 32.84 48.87
CA GLN A 126 25.30 31.52 48.58
C GLN A 126 25.20 30.60 49.80
N LEU A 127 24.82 29.34 49.59
CA LEU A 127 24.82 28.28 50.59
C LEU A 127 25.75 27.14 50.15
N ASN A 128 26.81 26.90 50.90
CA ASN A 128 27.83 25.89 50.64
C ASN A 128 27.72 24.72 51.61
N GLY A 129 27.87 23.48 51.12
CA GLY A 129 28.14 22.32 51.97
C GLY A 129 26.95 21.81 52.80
N LEU A 130 25.71 22.13 52.41
CA LEU A 130 24.52 21.71 53.15
C LEU A 130 24.38 20.17 53.14
N THR A 131 24.43 19.53 54.32
CA THR A 131 23.96 18.15 54.49
C THR A 131 22.65 18.16 55.27
N LEU A 132 21.53 17.84 54.61
CA LEU A 132 20.18 17.84 55.21
C LEU A 132 19.54 16.46 55.10
N ILE A 133 19.28 15.82 56.23
CA ILE A 133 18.79 14.44 56.28
C ILE A 133 17.45 14.38 57.02
N GLY A 134 16.41 13.97 56.32
CA GLY A 134 15.17 13.55 56.94
C GLY A 134 15.29 12.15 57.49
N GLU A 135 14.95 11.93 58.75
CA GLU A 135 14.96 10.62 59.41
C GLU A 135 13.57 10.30 59.95
N ASP A 136 13.25 9.01 60.04
CA ASP A 136 12.13 8.55 60.84
C ASP A 136 12.71 7.76 62.01
N LEU A 137 12.67 8.38 63.18
CA LEU A 137 13.29 7.83 64.39
C LEU A 137 12.43 6.76 65.07
N ASP A 138 11.18 6.54 64.62
CA ASP A 138 10.28 5.54 65.22
C ASP A 138 9.29 4.95 64.21
N LEU A 139 9.82 4.11 63.32
CA LEU A 139 9.09 3.45 62.23
C LEU A 139 7.86 2.64 62.68
N ASN A 140 7.78 2.24 63.95
CA ASN A 140 6.73 1.34 64.45
C ASN A 140 5.53 2.05 65.10
N THR A 141 5.47 3.38 65.02
CA THR A 141 4.37 4.17 65.61
C THR A 141 3.36 4.66 64.56
N PRO A 142 2.08 4.89 64.95
CA PRO A 142 1.08 5.47 64.07
C PRO A 142 1.24 7.01 63.92
N ALA A 143 2.45 7.55 64.12
CA ALA A 143 2.69 8.98 64.02
C ALA A 143 2.55 9.47 62.57
N GLN A 144 1.92 10.62 62.39
CA GLN A 144 1.96 11.33 61.11
C GLN A 144 3.40 11.77 60.82
N ARG A 145 3.85 11.58 59.57
CA ARG A 145 5.25 11.83 59.14
C ARG A 145 5.36 12.85 58.02
N TYR A 146 4.29 13.59 57.76
CA TYR A 146 4.16 14.47 56.61
C TYR A 146 3.35 15.72 57.01
N ALA A 147 3.56 16.82 56.28
CA ALA A 147 2.68 17.98 56.35
C ALA A 147 1.39 17.72 55.54
N ASP A 148 0.27 18.34 55.92
CA ASP A 148 -1.03 18.12 55.28
C ASP A 148 -1.09 18.63 53.83
N TRP A 149 -0.21 19.56 53.45
CA TRP A 149 -0.14 20.11 52.08
C TRP A 149 1.07 19.57 51.31
N GLY A 150 2.26 19.85 51.82
CA GLY A 150 3.51 19.30 51.32
C GLY A 150 4.72 19.91 52.03
N THR A 151 5.88 19.29 51.85
CA THR A 151 7.14 19.72 52.45
C THR A 151 8.18 19.96 51.36
N GLN A 152 8.95 21.03 51.48
CA GLN A 152 10.13 21.32 50.69
C GLN A 152 11.35 21.28 51.62
N TYR A 153 12.32 20.42 51.30
CA TYR A 153 13.53 20.32 52.10
C TYR A 153 14.41 21.55 51.94
N VAL A 154 14.59 21.98 50.70
CA VAL A 154 15.33 23.20 50.37
C VAL A 154 14.47 24.07 49.46
N LYS A 155 14.33 25.35 49.81
CA LYS A 155 13.68 26.36 48.96
C LYS A 155 14.66 27.51 48.67
N LEU A 156 14.86 27.83 47.40
CA LEU A 156 15.51 29.05 46.96
C LEU A 156 14.42 30.03 46.52
N ILE A 157 14.40 31.22 47.11
CA ILE A 157 13.40 32.25 46.79
C ILE A 157 14.02 33.64 46.77
N GLY A 158 14.12 34.21 45.56
CA GLY A 158 14.79 35.49 45.30
C GLY A 158 15.76 35.39 44.13
N ASP A 159 16.75 36.26 44.11
CA ASP A 159 17.60 36.50 42.94
C ASP A 159 19.09 36.26 43.20
N ASP A 160 19.83 35.87 42.17
CA ASP A 160 21.28 35.55 42.22
C ASP A 160 21.66 34.60 43.37
N LEU A 161 20.81 33.61 43.66
CA LEU A 161 21.02 32.64 44.73
C LEU A 161 21.85 31.45 44.23
N THR A 162 22.80 30.99 45.04
CA THR A 162 23.62 29.81 44.74
C THR A 162 23.52 28.77 45.84
N LEU A 163 23.07 27.56 45.52
CA LEU A 163 23.25 26.36 46.35
C LEU A 163 24.41 25.54 45.78
N GLU A 164 25.46 25.38 46.56
CA GLU A 164 26.70 24.73 46.15
C GLU A 164 27.00 23.53 47.06
N SER A 165 27.25 22.37 46.45
CA SER A 165 27.71 21.17 47.15
C SER A 165 26.77 20.74 48.28
N ALA A 166 25.54 20.33 47.93
CA ALA A 166 24.52 19.92 48.89
C ALA A 166 24.24 18.42 48.84
N THR A 167 24.08 17.77 50.00
CA THR A 167 23.58 16.39 50.13
C THR A 167 22.25 16.40 50.87
N VAL A 168 21.18 15.97 50.21
CA VAL A 168 19.82 16.01 50.76
C VAL A 168 19.18 14.63 50.69
N VAL A 169 18.70 14.12 51.83
CA VAL A 169 17.91 12.88 51.90
C VAL A 169 16.50 13.21 52.33
N VAL A 170 15.55 13.04 51.41
CA VAL A 170 14.17 13.47 51.59
C VAL A 170 13.32 12.29 52.06
N ARG A 171 12.67 12.46 53.21
CA ARG A 171 11.64 11.57 53.76
C ARG A 171 10.41 12.39 54.17
N GLY A 172 9.33 11.72 54.54
CA GLY A 172 8.17 12.39 55.15
C GLY A 172 7.01 12.64 54.20
N SER A 173 6.60 11.60 53.49
CA SER A 173 5.27 11.47 52.88
C SER A 173 4.44 10.44 53.64
N HIS A 174 3.24 10.13 53.15
CA HIS A 174 2.39 9.08 53.71
C HIS A 174 3.11 7.72 53.66
N THR A 175 3.76 7.32 54.76
CA THR A 175 4.76 6.24 54.78
C THR A 175 4.17 4.85 54.52
N GLU A 176 2.92 4.60 54.90
CA GLU A 176 2.19 3.37 54.55
C GLU A 176 1.87 3.26 53.05
N TYR A 177 1.92 4.37 52.31
CA TYR A 177 1.60 4.47 50.87
C TYR A 177 2.77 5.00 50.03
N TYR A 178 3.94 5.08 50.65
CA TYR A 178 5.17 5.42 49.97
C TYR A 178 5.45 4.37 48.88
N GLY A 179 5.85 4.79 47.68
CA GLY A 179 6.09 3.85 46.60
C GLY A 179 4.89 3.51 45.72
N LEU A 180 3.69 3.98 46.04
CA LEU A 180 2.46 3.58 45.33
C LEU A 180 2.23 4.28 43.98
N SER A 181 3.22 5.04 43.53
CA SER A 181 3.34 5.56 42.17
C SER A 181 2.15 6.39 41.70
N ASP A 182 2.08 6.59 40.39
CA ASP A 182 0.93 7.13 39.66
C ASP A 182 -0.33 6.23 39.76
N ALA A 183 -0.15 4.97 40.16
CA ALA A 183 -1.18 3.93 40.11
C ALA A 183 -2.46 4.27 40.90
N PHE A 184 -2.42 5.13 41.93
CA PHE A 184 -3.59 5.50 42.73
C PHE A 184 -4.03 6.98 42.59
N GLY A 185 -3.50 7.68 41.58
CA GLY A 185 -4.00 8.98 41.11
C GLY A 185 -3.18 10.20 41.54
N LYS A 186 -2.79 11.05 40.56
CA LYS A 186 -1.98 12.27 40.78
C LYS A 186 -2.83 13.46 41.26
N GLY A 187 -2.90 13.69 42.57
CA GLY A 187 -3.61 14.86 43.13
C GLY A 187 -5.10 14.91 42.73
N ALA A 188 -5.84 15.94 43.17
CA ALA A 188 -7.23 16.12 42.75
C ALA A 188 -7.28 16.63 41.30
N SER A 189 -7.12 15.74 40.33
CA SER A 189 -7.24 16.06 38.90
C SER A 189 -8.70 15.89 38.43
N GLN A 190 -9.18 16.84 37.61
CA GLN A 190 -10.49 16.80 36.94
C GLN A 190 -11.74 16.67 37.84
N GLY A 191 -11.64 17.01 39.13
CA GLY A 191 -12.78 16.98 40.06
C GLY A 191 -13.10 15.59 40.63
N GLN A 192 -12.29 14.57 40.35
CA GLN A 192 -12.37 13.25 41.00
C GLN A 192 -11.27 13.12 42.07
N GLN A 193 -11.61 12.49 43.20
CA GLN A 193 -10.69 12.30 44.33
C GLN A 193 -9.82 11.08 44.09
N PRO A 194 -8.47 11.18 44.07
CA PRO A 194 -7.61 10.02 43.87
C PRO A 194 -7.91 8.92 44.89
N TYR A 195 -7.65 7.64 44.55
CA TYR A 195 -7.81 6.54 45.51
C TYR A 195 -6.98 6.78 46.77
N LEU A 196 -5.82 7.44 46.61
CA LEU A 196 -4.97 7.86 47.72
C LEU A 196 -4.52 9.31 47.57
N GLY A 197 -4.76 10.11 48.60
CA GLY A 197 -4.26 11.49 48.67
C GLY A 197 -2.76 11.53 48.93
N HIS A 198 -1.97 11.89 47.92
CA HIS A 198 -0.51 11.99 48.07
C HIS A 198 -0.13 13.24 48.90
N ARG A 199 0.42 13.01 50.11
CA ARG A 199 1.00 14.06 50.98
C ARG A 199 2.48 14.18 50.68
N LYS A 200 2.85 15.13 49.82
CA LYS A 200 4.16 15.15 49.14
C LYS A 200 5.27 15.70 50.02
N ALA A 201 6.47 15.12 49.92
CA ALA A 201 7.70 15.79 50.34
C ALA A 201 8.67 15.85 49.15
N ALA A 202 9.19 17.03 48.88
CA ALA A 202 10.02 17.34 47.72
C ALA A 202 11.42 17.81 48.16
N GLY A 203 12.40 17.63 47.28
CA GLY A 203 13.80 17.95 47.55
C GLY A 203 14.09 19.44 47.51
N VAL A 204 14.36 19.95 46.31
CA VAL A 204 14.80 21.33 46.09
C VAL A 204 13.78 22.05 45.22
N ASN A 205 13.24 23.15 45.74
CA ASN A 205 12.39 24.07 45.00
C ASN A 205 13.15 25.37 44.73
N VAL A 206 13.08 25.87 43.50
CA VAL A 206 13.50 27.22 43.15
C VAL A 206 12.27 28.01 42.75
N ASP A 207 12.11 29.21 43.30
CA ASP A 207 10.93 30.06 43.07
C ASP A 207 11.29 31.54 43.03
N GLY A 208 10.46 32.35 42.36
CA GLY A 208 10.66 33.79 42.23
C GLY A 208 9.87 34.61 43.25
N THR A 209 10.30 35.85 43.49
CA THR A 209 9.67 36.75 44.49
C THR A 209 8.80 37.86 43.92
N ASP A 210 8.91 38.20 42.63
CA ASP A 210 8.28 39.39 42.04
C ASP A 210 7.70 39.14 40.63
N THR A 211 6.90 40.07 40.14
CA THR A 211 6.38 40.13 38.76
C THR A 211 7.34 40.78 37.76
N ASP A 212 8.35 41.53 38.23
CA ASP A 212 9.46 42.04 37.41
C ASP A 212 10.65 41.07 37.53
N LEU A 213 10.98 40.36 36.44
CA LEU A 213 11.91 39.22 36.43
C LEU A 213 13.39 39.65 36.65
N SER A 214 14.04 39.13 37.70
CA SER A 214 15.49 39.29 37.92
C SER A 214 16.22 38.05 38.46
N SER A 215 15.96 36.84 37.97
CA SER A 215 16.57 35.63 38.54
C SER A 215 17.74 35.05 37.72
N ASN A 216 18.80 34.63 38.42
CA ASN A 216 19.99 33.90 37.92
C ASN A 216 20.40 32.83 38.94
N ASN A 217 19.45 32.01 39.36
CA ASN A 217 19.64 31.08 40.47
C ASN A 217 20.39 29.83 40.02
N VAL A 218 21.36 29.39 40.81
CA VAL A 218 22.24 28.25 40.51
C VAL A 218 22.15 27.20 41.60
N VAL A 219 21.93 25.95 41.21
CA VAL A 219 22.13 24.78 42.06
C VAL A 219 23.21 23.92 41.44
N ASN A 220 24.35 23.79 42.10
CA ASN A 220 25.50 23.07 41.59
C ASN A 220 25.97 22.01 42.60
N ASN A 221 26.34 20.83 42.10
CA ASN A 221 26.84 19.72 42.90
C ASN A 221 25.83 19.25 43.97
N LEU A 222 24.57 19.03 43.58
CA LEU A 222 23.53 18.47 44.44
C LEU A 222 23.53 16.95 44.36
N ASN A 223 23.61 16.27 45.51
CA ASN A 223 23.31 14.85 45.67
C ASN A 223 21.98 14.71 46.43
N LEU A 224 20.92 14.34 45.70
CA LEU A 224 19.56 14.27 46.21
C LEU A 224 19.05 12.83 46.19
N THR A 225 18.75 12.29 47.38
CA THR A 225 18.12 10.98 47.52
C THR A 225 16.67 11.14 47.94
N MET A 226 15.75 10.66 47.12
CA MET A 226 14.31 10.70 47.33
C MET A 226 13.83 9.37 47.92
N LYS A 227 13.48 9.40 49.21
CA LYS A 227 12.80 8.31 49.94
C LYS A 227 11.36 8.68 50.28
N THR A 228 10.71 9.37 49.34
CA THR A 228 9.37 9.92 49.50
C THR A 228 8.68 10.16 48.15
N PHE A 229 7.35 10.26 48.14
CA PHE A 229 6.61 10.70 46.96
C PHE A 229 6.65 12.24 46.87
N GLY A 230 7.18 12.75 45.76
CA GLY A 230 7.34 14.18 45.48
C GLY A 230 8.41 14.43 44.42
N HIS A 231 8.59 15.70 44.05
CA HIS A 231 9.60 16.12 43.07
C HIS A 231 11.01 16.13 43.67
N GLY A 232 12.00 15.80 42.84
CA GLY A 232 13.40 15.95 43.19
C GLY A 232 13.80 17.44 43.22
N PHE A 233 14.19 17.95 42.06
CA PHE A 233 14.41 19.37 41.79
C PHE A 233 13.26 19.92 40.96
N PHE A 234 12.72 21.09 41.34
CA PHE A 234 11.69 21.73 40.53
C PHE A 234 11.60 23.25 40.65
N THR A 235 11.16 23.89 39.56
CA THR A 235 11.00 25.34 39.46
C THR A 235 9.54 25.79 39.57
N GLY A 236 9.34 26.99 40.11
CA GLY A 236 8.07 27.73 40.10
C GLY A 236 7.81 28.48 38.79
N THR A 237 6.89 29.45 38.80
CA THR A 237 6.41 30.13 37.58
C THR A 237 7.11 31.44 37.23
N ASN A 238 7.60 32.19 38.22
CA ASN A 238 8.07 33.57 38.05
C ASN A 238 9.60 33.66 38.11
N LEU A 239 10.29 32.93 37.24
CA LEU A 239 11.75 32.79 37.26
C LEU A 239 12.36 33.12 35.90
N GLU A 240 13.50 33.79 35.93
CA GLU A 240 14.45 33.93 34.81
C GLU A 240 15.70 33.07 35.10
N ASN A 241 16.40 32.62 34.05
CA ASN A 241 17.72 31.96 34.08
C ASN A 241 18.02 31.08 35.32
N THR A 242 17.41 29.90 35.40
CA THR A 242 17.77 28.92 36.45
C THR A 242 18.80 27.91 35.92
N THR A 243 19.80 27.54 36.72
CA THR A 243 20.80 26.53 36.36
C THR A 243 20.83 25.40 37.40
N LEU A 244 20.80 24.15 36.93
CA LEU A 244 21.10 22.94 37.71
C LEU A 244 22.30 22.24 37.09
N SER A 245 23.39 22.05 37.84
CA SER A 245 24.59 21.42 37.28
C SER A 245 25.31 20.44 38.21
N ASN A 246 26.06 19.52 37.62
CA ASN A 246 26.92 18.54 38.31
C ASN A 246 26.19 17.73 39.39
N SER A 247 24.93 17.39 39.15
CA SER A 247 24.02 16.91 40.19
C SER A 247 23.55 15.48 39.95
N THR A 248 23.18 14.77 41.02
CA THR A 248 22.59 13.44 40.96
C THR A 248 21.30 13.42 41.77
N ILE A 249 20.22 12.92 41.16
CA ILE A 249 18.90 12.80 41.78
C ILE A 249 18.46 11.34 41.68
N THR A 250 18.28 10.67 42.81
CA THR A 250 17.97 9.23 42.86
C THR A 250 16.67 8.97 43.61
N GLY A 251 15.77 8.17 43.01
CA GLY A 251 14.53 7.67 43.62
C GLY A 251 14.57 6.17 43.90
N GLU A 252 13.60 5.68 44.68
CA GLU A 252 13.43 4.26 44.95
C GLU A 252 12.41 3.63 43.99
N LEU A 253 12.73 2.41 43.53
CA LEU A 253 11.87 1.59 42.67
C LEU A 253 11.28 0.43 43.47
N PHE A 254 10.05 0.06 43.13
CA PHE A 254 9.29 -1.01 43.77
C PHE A 254 8.73 -1.98 42.72
N PRO A 255 8.82 -3.30 42.92
CA PRO A 255 8.15 -4.27 42.07
C PRO A 255 6.63 -4.04 42.04
N SER A 256 5.99 -4.22 40.87
CA SER A 256 4.55 -4.06 40.73
C SER A 256 3.75 -4.94 41.69
N GLN A 257 4.24 -6.13 42.02
CA GLN A 257 3.62 -7.03 42.99
C GLN A 257 3.41 -6.36 44.36
N ASN A 258 4.35 -5.53 44.81
CA ASN A 258 4.23 -4.80 46.08
C ASN A 258 3.04 -3.83 46.08
N VAL A 259 2.59 -3.41 44.90
CA VAL A 259 1.45 -2.52 44.71
C VAL A 259 0.16 -3.33 44.53
N ILE A 260 0.21 -4.41 43.74
CA ILE A 260 -0.91 -5.31 43.48
C ILE A 260 -1.39 -5.97 44.79
N ASP A 261 -0.49 -6.40 45.67
CA ASP A 261 -0.83 -7.09 46.93
C ASP A 261 -1.55 -6.20 47.96
N ARG A 262 -1.70 -4.90 47.71
CA ARG A 262 -2.25 -3.98 48.69
C ARG A 262 -3.78 -3.98 48.72
N PRO A 263 -4.40 -3.78 49.90
CA PRO A 263 -5.86 -3.72 50.03
C PRO A 263 -6.52 -2.72 49.08
N GLU A 264 -5.90 -1.57 48.84
CA GLU A 264 -6.42 -0.51 47.97
C GLU A 264 -6.50 -0.95 46.52
N TYR A 265 -5.49 -1.67 46.02
CA TYR A 265 -5.52 -2.24 44.68
C TYR A 265 -6.51 -3.41 44.61
N GLN A 266 -6.53 -4.27 45.62
CA GLN A 266 -7.46 -5.41 45.69
C GLN A 266 -8.93 -4.98 45.78
N GLU A 267 -9.23 -3.80 46.33
CA GLU A 267 -10.57 -3.21 46.36
C GLU A 267 -11.06 -2.81 44.97
N HIS A 268 -10.19 -2.23 44.14
CA HIS A 268 -10.56 -1.70 42.82
C HIS A 268 -10.26 -2.66 41.67
N GLY A 269 -9.27 -3.55 41.81
CA GLY A 269 -8.80 -4.46 40.76
C GLY A 269 -8.00 -3.78 39.63
N HIS A 270 -7.81 -2.47 39.69
CA HIS A 270 -7.13 -1.67 38.68
C HIS A 270 -6.55 -0.37 39.28
N THR A 271 -5.67 0.29 38.53
CA THR A 271 -5.16 1.64 38.83
C THR A 271 -6.28 2.68 38.82
N TRP A 272 -5.99 3.87 39.35
CA TRP A 272 -6.85 5.06 39.29
C TRP A 272 -7.32 5.39 37.87
N TRP A 273 -6.46 5.09 36.89
CA TRP A 273 -6.74 5.31 35.48
C TRP A 273 -7.68 4.27 34.87
N GLN A 274 -8.18 3.34 35.68
CA GLN A 274 -9.05 2.19 35.36
C GLN A 274 -8.34 1.00 34.72
N TYR A 275 -7.00 1.01 34.79
CA TYR A 275 -6.06 0.12 34.12
C TYR A 275 -5.46 -1.02 34.98
N PRO A 276 -5.39 -2.35 34.69
CA PRO A 276 -4.68 -3.28 35.60
C PRO A 276 -3.14 -3.11 35.63
N ILE A 277 -2.48 -3.18 36.77
CA ILE A 277 -1.00 -3.14 36.78
C ILE A 277 -0.44 -4.42 36.17
N GLN A 278 0.55 -4.30 35.27
CA GLN A 278 1.26 -5.43 34.68
C GLN A 278 2.19 -6.12 35.70
N ASP A 279 2.35 -7.43 35.54
CA ASP A 279 3.25 -8.22 36.37
C ASP A 279 4.72 -7.90 36.08
N ASN A 280 5.57 -7.97 37.11
CA ASN A 280 7.03 -7.88 37.04
C ASN A 280 7.64 -6.55 36.54
N ILE A 281 6.87 -5.47 36.39
CA ILE A 281 7.43 -4.15 36.11
C ILE A 281 7.93 -3.46 37.38
N MET A 282 8.83 -2.48 37.23
CA MET A 282 9.28 -1.62 38.34
C MET A 282 8.55 -0.26 38.31
N LEU A 283 8.04 0.14 39.47
CA LEU A 283 7.32 1.39 39.68
C LEU A 283 8.18 2.34 40.52
N SER A 284 8.33 3.58 40.06
CA SER A 284 9.00 4.61 40.86
C SER A 284 8.11 5.04 42.02
N GLY A 285 8.73 5.17 43.19
CA GLY A 285 8.11 5.73 44.39
C GLY A 285 8.20 7.25 44.52
N SER A 286 8.84 7.92 43.56
CA SER A 286 8.99 9.38 43.53
C SER A 286 8.44 9.95 42.22
N GLU A 287 8.20 11.26 42.16
CA GLU A 287 7.65 11.91 40.95
C GLU A 287 8.78 12.30 39.97
N GLY A 288 8.72 13.48 39.36
CA GLY A 288 9.75 13.97 38.46
C GLY A 288 11.07 14.27 39.18
N GLY A 289 12.17 13.81 38.59
CA GLY A 289 13.54 14.09 39.03
C GLY A 289 13.89 15.55 38.87
N VAL A 290 13.85 16.06 37.64
CA VAL A 290 13.96 17.49 37.31
C VAL A 290 12.67 17.93 36.65
N ARG A 291 11.97 18.93 37.21
CA ARG A 291 10.68 19.37 36.68
C ARG A 291 10.53 20.88 36.65
N THR A 292 9.87 21.41 35.62
CA THR A 292 9.45 22.81 35.60
C THR A 292 7.93 22.94 35.70
N TYR A 293 7.47 24.01 36.36
CA TYR A 293 6.06 24.43 36.37
C TYR A 293 5.85 25.82 35.75
N GLY A 294 6.92 26.42 35.24
CA GLY A 294 6.97 27.71 34.57
C GLY A 294 8.41 28.23 34.53
N GLY A 295 8.57 29.54 34.37
CA GLY A 295 9.87 30.19 34.17
C GLY A 295 10.24 30.34 32.70
N ASN A 296 11.21 31.20 32.40
CA ASN A 296 11.60 31.54 31.04
C ASN A 296 12.80 30.71 30.57
N ASN A 297 13.98 30.83 31.18
CA ASN A 297 15.18 30.09 30.73
C ASN A 297 15.67 29.09 31.78
N PHE A 298 16.00 27.87 31.35
CA PHE A 298 16.48 26.81 32.23
C PHE A 298 17.65 26.04 31.63
N THR A 299 18.75 25.94 32.38
CA THR A 299 19.97 25.22 32.00
C THR A 299 20.18 24.04 32.93
N VAL A 300 20.41 22.87 32.35
CA VAL A 300 20.79 21.64 33.04
C VAL A 300 22.10 21.15 32.45
N ASP A 301 23.13 20.95 33.27
CA ASP A 301 24.43 20.49 32.77
C ASP A 301 25.06 19.43 33.66
N ASN A 302 25.47 18.29 33.09
CA ASN A 302 26.10 17.19 33.82
C ASN A 302 25.21 16.67 34.98
N VAL A 303 23.95 16.35 34.69
CA VAL A 303 22.97 15.87 35.69
C VAL A 303 22.55 14.43 35.41
N VAL A 304 22.55 13.60 36.46
CA VAL A 304 22.05 12.23 36.39
C VAL A 304 20.77 12.10 37.20
N VAL A 305 19.72 11.55 36.59
CA VAL A 305 18.47 11.19 37.26
C VAL A 305 18.28 9.68 37.19
N ASP A 306 18.05 9.03 38.33
CA ASP A 306 17.91 7.57 38.42
C ASP A 306 16.70 7.17 39.26
N GLY A 307 15.91 6.20 38.81
CA GLY A 307 14.81 5.61 39.58
C GLY A 307 13.63 6.55 39.88
N MET A 308 13.56 7.70 39.22
CA MET A 308 12.46 8.66 39.30
C MET A 308 11.35 8.31 38.29
N ARG A 309 10.13 8.83 38.45
CA ARG A 309 9.06 8.59 37.47
C ARG A 309 9.42 9.21 36.12
N THR A 310 9.65 10.51 36.11
CA THR A 310 10.16 11.22 34.94
C THR A 310 11.57 11.69 35.22
N GLY A 311 12.50 11.51 34.27
CA GLY A 311 13.86 12.00 34.38
C GLY A 311 13.88 13.53 34.37
N PHE A 312 13.63 14.09 33.19
CA PHE A 312 13.58 15.53 32.92
C PHE A 312 12.23 15.89 32.32
N ALA A 313 11.43 16.68 33.04
CA ALA A 313 10.13 17.15 32.60
C ALA A 313 10.08 18.67 32.55
N THR A 314 10.53 19.23 31.42
CA THR A 314 10.77 20.66 31.24
C THR A 314 9.68 21.35 30.39
N VAL A 315 8.62 20.64 30.03
CA VAL A 315 7.53 21.10 29.15
C VAL A 315 6.87 22.44 29.56
N ALA A 316 6.92 22.82 30.84
CA ALA A 316 6.25 24.03 31.32
C ALA A 316 7.12 25.30 31.19
N THR A 317 8.39 25.17 30.80
CA THR A 317 9.28 26.31 30.58
C THR A 317 8.86 27.09 29.32
N GLN A 318 8.82 28.42 29.39
CA GLN A 318 8.32 29.26 28.31
C GLN A 318 9.40 29.69 27.31
N GLY A 319 10.62 29.96 27.80
CA GLY A 319 11.77 30.34 27.00
C GLY A 319 12.72 29.16 26.77
N GLN A 320 14.03 29.43 26.73
CA GLN A 320 15.00 28.43 26.27
C GLN A 320 15.34 27.39 27.35
N VAL A 321 15.29 26.11 26.97
CA VAL A 321 15.77 24.99 27.80
C VAL A 321 17.02 24.41 27.17
N ASN A 322 18.13 24.35 27.92
CA ASN A 322 19.36 23.70 27.48
C ASN A 322 19.73 22.58 28.45
N ILE A 323 19.72 21.33 27.99
CA ILE A 323 20.10 20.15 28.77
C ILE A 323 21.33 19.53 28.14
N THR A 324 22.49 19.60 28.81
CA THR A 324 23.76 19.10 28.28
C THR A 324 24.37 18.04 29.17
N ASN A 325 25.00 17.04 28.57
CA ASN A 325 25.70 15.94 29.25
C ASN A 325 24.88 15.31 30.39
N SER A 326 23.57 15.14 30.19
CA SER A 326 22.65 14.73 31.26
C SER A 326 21.95 13.42 30.93
N TYR A 327 21.74 12.57 31.94
CA TYR A 327 21.34 11.18 31.74
C TYR A 327 20.16 10.75 32.62
N ALA A 328 19.23 9.99 32.06
CA ALA A 328 18.09 9.42 32.76
C ALA A 328 18.13 7.89 32.76
N TYR A 329 18.20 7.27 33.95
CA TYR A 329 18.27 5.82 34.11
C TYR A 329 17.11 5.27 34.92
N ASN A 330 16.62 4.09 34.54
CA ASN A 330 15.56 3.38 35.25
C ASN A 330 14.30 4.22 35.50
N THR A 331 14.06 5.21 34.64
CA THR A 331 12.90 6.11 34.69
C THR A 331 11.74 5.54 33.89
N THR A 332 10.55 6.05 34.13
CA THR A 332 9.32 5.61 33.46
C THR A 332 8.99 6.47 32.24
N SER A 333 9.65 7.62 32.14
CA SER A 333 9.93 8.37 30.93
C SER A 333 11.21 9.16 31.17
N GLY A 334 12.16 9.11 30.23
CA GLY A 334 13.46 9.77 30.37
C GLY A 334 13.37 11.28 30.24
N PHE A 335 13.04 11.75 29.04
CA PHE A 335 12.92 13.16 28.68
C PHE A 335 11.50 13.45 28.16
N ASP A 336 10.80 14.33 28.88
CA ASP A 336 9.48 14.85 28.51
C ASP A 336 9.65 16.28 27.98
N VAL A 337 9.68 16.41 26.66
CA VAL A 337 10.15 17.64 26.00
C VAL A 337 9.00 18.60 25.66
N GLY A 338 9.30 19.90 25.75
CA GLY A 338 8.44 21.01 25.35
C GLY A 338 9.05 21.80 24.19
N ASP A 339 8.64 23.06 24.04
CA ASP A 339 9.20 23.94 23.01
C ASP A 339 10.57 24.51 23.43
N ASN A 340 11.32 25.08 22.47
CA ASN A 340 12.59 25.79 22.66
C ASN A 340 13.65 25.01 23.44
N THR A 341 13.73 23.69 23.22
CA THR A 341 14.57 22.79 24.01
C THR A 341 15.75 22.28 23.19
N SER A 342 16.97 22.35 23.74
CA SER A 342 18.15 21.68 23.20
C SER A 342 18.64 20.61 24.18
N ILE A 343 18.85 19.38 23.71
CA ILE A 343 19.28 18.25 24.54
C ILE A 343 20.51 17.57 23.94
N THR A 344 21.53 17.37 24.76
CA THR A 344 22.62 16.41 24.52
C THR A 344 22.77 15.54 25.75
N GLY A 345 22.56 14.23 25.64
CA GLY A 345 22.49 13.36 26.81
C GLY A 345 22.28 11.90 26.49
N GLY A 346 21.59 11.17 27.38
CA GLY A 346 21.27 9.78 27.13
C GLY A 346 20.52 9.09 28.26
N GLY A 347 20.40 7.77 28.17
CA GLY A 347 19.72 6.99 29.19
C GLY A 347 19.40 5.57 28.74
N ASN A 348 18.59 4.86 29.53
CA ASN A 348 18.13 3.51 29.19
C ASN A 348 16.61 3.42 29.18
N ILE A 349 16.08 2.30 28.68
CA ILE A 349 14.63 2.10 28.47
C ILE A 349 14.02 1.05 29.41
N VAL A 350 14.69 0.75 30.53
CA VAL A 350 14.35 -0.39 31.41
C VAL A 350 12.89 -0.31 31.90
N ASN A 351 12.41 0.89 32.26
CA ASN A 351 11.08 1.07 32.86
C ASN A 351 10.15 1.98 32.05
N GLY A 352 10.54 2.37 30.84
CA GLY A 352 9.79 3.24 29.93
C GLY A 352 10.65 3.87 28.82
N PRO A 353 10.05 4.62 27.89
CA PRO A 353 10.75 5.24 26.77
C PRO A 353 11.76 6.31 27.23
N LEU A 354 12.84 6.47 26.47
CA LEU A 354 13.86 7.48 26.73
C LEU A 354 13.37 8.89 26.37
N LEU A 355 12.64 9.03 25.26
CA LEU A 355 12.16 10.33 24.75
C LEU A 355 10.67 10.32 24.48
N THR A 356 9.98 11.33 25.00
CA THR A 356 8.54 11.56 24.77
C THR A 356 8.22 13.05 24.65
N PHE A 357 7.05 13.36 24.06
CA PHE A 357 6.57 14.72 23.87
C PHE A 357 5.19 14.92 24.48
N TYR A 358 5.08 15.94 25.35
CA TYR A 358 3.80 16.42 25.87
C TYR A 358 3.35 17.72 25.21
N GLY A 359 4.29 18.57 24.80
CA GLY A 359 4.06 19.82 24.07
C GLY A 359 4.14 19.68 22.54
N SER A 360 4.28 20.80 21.83
CA SER A 360 4.46 20.86 20.37
C SER A 360 5.89 20.59 19.91
N GLY A 361 6.88 20.75 20.78
CA GLY A 361 8.28 20.53 20.42
C GLY A 361 8.85 21.60 19.49
N ASN A 362 8.30 22.81 19.43
CA ASN A 362 8.75 23.84 18.47
C ASN A 362 10.21 24.24 18.73
N ASN A 363 11.00 24.45 17.67
CA ASN A 363 12.37 24.99 17.75
C ASN A 363 13.22 24.17 18.74
N THR A 364 13.29 22.86 18.50
CA THR A 364 13.88 21.88 19.42
C THR A 364 14.91 21.02 18.70
N ASP A 365 16.07 20.83 19.32
CA ASP A 365 17.19 20.01 18.83
C ASP A 365 17.52 18.94 19.88
N ILE A 366 17.54 17.66 19.50
CA ILE A 366 17.75 16.56 20.46
C ILE A 366 18.81 15.60 19.92
N ASP A 367 19.80 15.28 20.76
CA ASP A 367 20.87 14.31 20.49
C ASP A 367 21.04 13.41 21.74
N LEU A 368 20.68 12.14 21.63
CA LEU A 368 20.62 11.20 22.77
C LEU A 368 21.37 9.89 22.49
N GLU A 369 22.20 9.45 23.44
CA GLU A 369 22.76 8.10 23.48
C GLU A 369 21.84 7.14 24.25
N LEU A 370 21.38 6.09 23.57
CA LEU A 370 20.67 4.96 24.13
C LEU A 370 21.67 3.92 24.67
N THR A 371 21.62 3.73 25.98
CA THR A 371 22.53 2.87 26.75
C THR A 371 21.86 1.55 27.17
N ALA A 372 22.67 0.60 27.64
CA ALA A 372 22.22 -0.74 28.02
C ALA A 372 21.09 -0.70 29.08
N GLY A 373 20.08 -1.53 28.85
CA GLY A 373 18.98 -1.72 29.78
C GLY A 373 17.81 -2.39 29.11
N THR A 374 17.60 -3.68 29.38
CA THR A 374 16.49 -4.45 28.81
C THR A 374 15.21 -4.16 29.61
N PRO A 375 14.11 -3.81 28.93
CA PRO A 375 12.78 -3.77 29.54
C PRO A 375 12.45 -5.05 30.32
N ILE A 376 11.84 -4.92 31.50
CA ILE A 376 11.47 -6.06 32.36
C ILE A 376 9.95 -6.27 32.29
N GLY A 377 9.52 -7.38 31.70
CA GLY A 377 8.12 -7.84 31.70
C GLY A 377 7.22 -7.22 30.63
N VAL A 378 7.77 -6.43 29.70
CA VAL A 378 7.07 -5.49 28.80
C VAL A 378 8.00 -5.06 27.65
N ASN A 379 7.43 -4.62 26.53
CA ASN A 379 8.18 -4.23 25.32
C ASN A 379 7.95 -2.75 24.96
N TRP A 380 8.44 -1.78 25.72
CA TRP A 380 8.25 -0.37 25.31
C TRP A 380 9.10 0.02 24.09
N SER A 381 8.59 0.94 23.27
CA SER A 381 9.38 1.64 22.26
C SER A 381 10.49 2.48 22.91
N ALA A 382 11.64 2.56 22.26
CA ALA A 382 12.80 3.26 22.80
C ALA A 382 12.59 4.79 22.84
N ALA A 383 11.97 5.36 21.81
CA ALA A 383 11.76 6.80 21.68
C ALA A 383 10.58 7.14 20.75
N TYR A 384 9.95 8.28 21.02
CA TYR A 384 8.85 8.84 20.22
C TYR A 384 9.23 10.24 19.71
N PHE A 385 9.45 10.35 18.41
CA PHE A 385 9.85 11.57 17.71
C PHE A 385 8.59 12.28 17.24
N ASN A 386 8.37 13.51 17.73
CA ASN A 386 7.15 14.26 17.48
C ASN A 386 7.43 15.76 17.49
N GLY A 387 6.49 16.51 16.92
CA GLY A 387 6.57 17.97 16.96
C GLY A 387 7.46 18.54 15.87
N ASN A 388 7.80 19.81 16.02
CA ASN A 388 8.67 20.52 15.07
C ASN A 388 10.11 20.54 15.59
N ALA A 389 10.74 19.36 15.58
CA ALA A 389 12.01 19.09 16.25
C ALA A 389 12.94 18.22 15.39
N ASP A 390 14.22 18.61 15.35
CA ASP A 390 15.29 17.80 14.78
C ASP A 390 15.82 16.82 15.86
N ILE A 391 15.81 15.50 15.58
CA ILE A 391 16.05 14.48 16.61
C ILE A 391 17.02 13.39 16.16
N ALA A 392 18.07 13.17 16.95
CA ALA A 392 19.04 12.09 16.81
C ALA A 392 19.03 11.17 18.03
N ILE A 393 19.01 9.85 17.78
CA ILE A 393 19.27 8.82 18.79
C ILE A 393 20.36 7.86 18.29
N HIS A 394 21.33 7.60 19.16
CA HIS A 394 22.51 6.78 18.89
C HIS A 394 22.57 5.59 19.84
N SER A 395 23.21 4.49 19.42
CA SER A 395 23.52 3.41 20.34
C SER A 395 24.73 2.59 19.89
N ASN A 396 25.62 2.28 20.83
CA ASN A 396 26.69 1.31 20.64
C ASN A 396 26.30 -0.13 21.02
N LEU A 397 25.02 -0.40 21.29
CA LEU A 397 24.52 -1.73 21.65
C LEU A 397 24.51 -2.67 20.44
N ALA A 398 24.82 -3.94 20.66
CA ALA A 398 24.75 -4.94 19.61
C ALA A 398 23.29 -5.25 19.24
N ALA A 399 23.04 -5.68 17.99
CA ALA A 399 21.72 -6.16 17.59
C ALA A 399 21.27 -7.31 18.50
N GLY A 400 20.06 -7.20 19.05
CA GLY A 400 19.50 -8.17 20.01
C GLY A 400 19.77 -7.87 21.49
N ASP A 401 20.59 -6.85 21.84
CA ASP A 401 20.77 -6.43 23.24
C ASP A 401 19.51 -5.77 23.83
N LEU A 402 18.67 -5.20 22.96
CA LEU A 402 17.34 -4.69 23.28
C LEU A 402 16.27 -5.57 22.60
N PRO A 403 15.04 -5.63 23.15
CA PRO A 403 13.94 -6.39 22.55
C PRO A 403 13.67 -5.95 21.12
N GLU A 404 13.34 -6.89 20.23
CA GLU A 404 13.09 -6.61 18.81
C GLU A 404 11.92 -5.64 18.58
N GLU A 405 10.94 -5.62 19.48
CA GLU A 405 9.76 -4.76 19.43
C GLU A 405 9.98 -3.36 20.05
N SER A 406 11.19 -3.04 20.51
CA SER A 406 11.52 -1.73 21.11
C SER A 406 11.80 -0.65 20.05
N TYR A 407 10.81 -0.34 19.23
CA TYR A 407 10.93 0.57 18.08
C TYR A 407 11.33 2.03 18.42
N VAL A 408 11.83 2.74 17.41
CA VAL A 408 11.85 4.21 17.36
C VAL A 408 10.69 4.66 16.49
N ARG A 409 9.88 5.61 16.96
CA ARG A 409 8.60 5.94 16.32
C ARG A 409 8.51 7.42 15.92
N LEU A 410 8.24 7.71 14.66
CA LEU A 410 7.99 9.07 14.13
C LEU A 410 6.50 9.37 14.04
N GLY A 411 6.07 10.53 14.51
CA GLY A 411 4.68 10.99 14.37
C GLY A 411 3.66 10.17 15.17
N GLN A 412 4.11 9.35 16.11
CA GLN A 412 3.28 8.52 16.97
C GLN A 412 3.43 8.96 18.43
N ARG A 413 2.36 8.81 19.22
CA ARG A 413 2.32 9.34 20.59
C ARG A 413 2.54 8.24 21.63
N TYR A 414 3.32 8.56 22.67
CA TYR A 414 3.29 7.85 23.94
C TYR A 414 2.12 8.36 24.81
N PHE A 415 1.18 7.49 25.19
CA PHE A 415 0.10 7.83 26.13
C PHE A 415 0.30 7.12 27.47
N GLU A 416 0.58 7.91 28.51
CA GLU A 416 1.18 7.45 29.77
C GLU A 416 0.28 6.64 30.72
N ASN A 417 -0.94 6.23 30.35
CA ASN A 417 -1.97 6.30 31.38
C ASN A 417 -2.06 5.14 32.39
N TRP A 418 -1.24 4.08 32.29
CA TRP A 418 -1.08 2.98 33.29
C TRP A 418 -0.23 1.81 32.75
N ARG A 419 0.46 2.08 31.63
CA ARG A 419 1.66 1.41 31.13
C ARG A 419 1.47 0.25 30.16
N ASP A 420 0.45 0.36 29.30
CA ASP A 420 0.31 -0.19 27.94
C ASP A 420 1.21 -1.42 27.59
N SER A 421 0.64 -2.59 27.31
CA SER A 421 1.38 -3.83 26.98
C SER A 421 1.36 -4.17 25.49
N ASP A 422 0.63 -3.40 24.67
CA ASP A 422 0.36 -3.74 23.27
C ASP A 422 1.27 -2.95 22.33
N PHE A 423 2.59 -3.09 22.54
CA PHE A 423 3.61 -2.46 21.69
C PHE A 423 3.99 -3.32 20.48
N ASN A 424 3.36 -4.48 20.32
CA ASN A 424 3.62 -5.43 19.25
C ASN A 424 3.13 -4.92 17.88
N THR A 425 2.33 -3.84 17.84
CA THR A 425 1.83 -3.32 16.57
C THR A 425 2.91 -2.46 15.94
N ALA A 426 3.54 -3.06 14.94
CA ALA A 426 4.42 -2.41 13.99
C ALA A 426 3.66 -1.47 13.01
N ASP A 427 2.33 -1.38 13.17
CA ASP A 427 1.43 -0.51 12.42
C ASP A 427 1.82 0.99 12.58
N PRO A 428 1.95 1.73 11.46
CA PRO A 428 2.27 3.16 11.47
C PRO A 428 1.17 4.04 12.10
N ASP A 429 -0.07 3.56 12.21
CA ASP A 429 -1.24 4.37 12.56
C ASP A 429 -1.82 4.01 13.92
N ILE A 430 -1.58 2.78 14.37
CA ILE A 430 -1.88 2.39 15.74
C ILE A 430 -0.76 2.94 16.62
N ALA A 431 -0.85 4.23 16.95
CA ALA A 431 -0.17 4.74 18.13
C ALA A 431 -0.69 3.94 19.35
N PRO A 432 0.18 3.35 20.18
CA PRO A 432 -0.23 2.63 21.38
C PRO A 432 -1.18 3.52 22.22
N GLY A 433 -2.42 3.07 22.41
CA GLY A 433 -3.45 3.78 23.18
C GLY A 433 -4.45 4.65 22.42
N GLY A 434 -4.56 4.57 21.08
CA GLY A 434 -5.70 5.10 20.32
C GLY A 434 -5.83 6.63 20.26
N GLY A 435 -4.75 7.35 20.55
CA GLY A 435 -4.66 8.80 20.34
C GLY A 435 -4.38 9.14 18.88
N LEU A 436 -4.89 10.27 18.39
CA LEU A 436 -4.57 10.74 17.04
C LEU A 436 -3.04 10.87 16.87
N PRO A 437 -2.47 10.39 15.74
CA PRO A 437 -1.04 10.55 15.45
C PRO A 437 -0.63 12.03 15.51
N ARG A 438 0.58 12.31 15.99
CA ARG A 438 1.12 13.67 16.05
C ARG A 438 1.90 13.96 14.77
N ALA A 439 1.92 15.22 14.35
CA ALA A 439 2.74 15.62 13.22
C ALA A 439 4.23 15.53 13.58
N PHE A 440 5.02 15.08 12.63
CA PHE A 440 6.48 15.20 12.58
C PHE A 440 6.81 15.43 11.11
N ASN A 441 6.88 16.69 10.70
CA ASN A 441 6.85 17.05 9.28
C ASN A 441 7.94 18.04 8.94
N ASP A 442 8.57 17.85 7.78
CA ASP A 442 9.67 18.69 7.31
C ASP A 442 10.85 18.77 8.31
N GLU A 443 11.03 17.74 9.15
CA GLU A 443 12.05 17.68 10.19
C GLU A 443 13.19 16.71 9.83
N ASN A 444 14.34 16.87 10.50
CA ASN A 444 15.46 15.94 10.39
C ASN A 444 15.47 14.87 11.49
N PHE A 445 15.84 13.64 11.12
CA PHE A 445 15.96 12.55 12.09
C PHE A 445 17.17 11.65 11.88
N VAL A 446 17.69 11.09 12.97
CA VAL A 446 18.73 10.05 12.97
C VAL A 446 18.34 8.93 13.93
N ASN A 447 18.25 7.71 13.41
CA ASN A 447 18.16 6.48 14.20
C ASN A 447 19.42 5.63 13.97
N ASP A 448 20.51 5.91 14.70
CA ASP A 448 21.73 5.10 14.68
C ASP A 448 21.67 3.98 15.73
N THR A 449 20.50 3.37 15.90
CA THR A 449 20.29 2.21 16.76
C THR A 449 19.94 0.99 15.90
N ASN A 450 20.08 -0.21 16.48
CA ASN A 450 19.62 -1.44 15.83
C ASN A 450 18.09 -1.65 15.94
N GLN A 451 17.34 -0.68 16.46
CA GLN A 451 15.88 -0.77 16.60
C GLN A 451 15.19 -0.33 15.33
N ILE A 452 14.09 -1.01 14.98
CA ILE A 452 13.28 -0.68 13.81
C ILE A 452 12.68 0.71 13.98
N LEU A 453 12.73 1.50 12.92
CA LEU A 453 12.06 2.79 12.79
C LEU A 453 10.65 2.58 12.24
N VAL A 454 9.64 3.14 12.89
CA VAL A 454 8.25 3.17 12.39
C VAL A 454 7.87 4.60 12.05
N ILE A 455 7.54 4.87 10.80
CA ILE A 455 7.09 6.19 10.34
C ILE A 455 5.57 6.23 10.35
N GLY A 456 4.96 7.03 11.22
CA GLY A 456 3.51 7.13 11.32
C GLY A 456 2.86 7.95 10.19
N ASP A 457 1.55 7.80 9.99
CA ASP A 457 0.85 8.37 8.83
C ASP A 457 0.93 9.88 8.66
N ASN A 458 1.05 10.61 9.76
CA ASN A 458 1.11 12.06 9.79
C ASN A 458 2.55 12.60 9.69
N ALA A 459 3.53 11.74 9.46
CA ALA A 459 4.93 12.12 9.25
C ALA A 459 5.26 12.17 7.74
N VAL A 460 5.47 13.37 7.21
CA VAL A 460 5.68 13.68 5.79
C VAL A 460 6.68 14.83 5.65
N GLY A 461 7.46 14.86 4.58
CA GLY A 461 8.48 15.87 4.28
C GLY A 461 9.80 15.67 5.02
N ASN A 462 9.94 14.62 5.83
CA ASN A 462 11.10 14.45 6.70
C ASN A 462 12.34 14.00 5.94
N ASN A 463 13.50 14.27 6.54
CA ASN A 463 14.82 13.91 6.01
C ASN A 463 15.65 13.19 7.08
N GLY A 464 16.24 12.03 6.80
CA GLY A 464 16.97 11.34 7.85
C GLY A 464 17.70 10.06 7.47
N ARG A 465 18.01 9.25 8.49
CA ARG A 465 18.60 7.93 8.31
C ARG A 465 18.21 6.95 9.42
N SER A 466 18.29 5.67 9.14
CA SER A 466 18.07 4.58 10.10
C SER A 466 19.04 3.43 9.87
N GLN A 467 19.76 3.03 10.92
CA GLN A 467 20.56 1.80 10.94
C GLN A 467 19.68 0.55 11.08
N GLY A 468 18.63 0.62 11.90
CA GLY A 468 17.59 -0.41 11.93
C GLY A 468 16.69 -0.34 10.70
N GLY A 469 15.97 -1.43 10.41
CA GLY A 469 14.99 -1.44 9.33
C GLY A 469 13.88 -0.41 9.53
N VAL A 470 13.23 0.00 8.44
CA VAL A 470 12.23 1.08 8.42
C VAL A 470 10.89 0.54 7.96
N ILE A 471 9.86 0.68 8.79
CA ILE A 471 8.47 0.49 8.39
C ILE A 471 7.95 1.85 7.92
N SER A 472 7.76 1.97 6.61
CA SER A 472 7.36 3.21 5.96
C SER A 472 5.84 3.37 5.90
N ASN A 473 5.37 4.62 5.93
CA ASN A 473 3.99 4.99 5.60
C ASN A 473 3.74 5.20 4.09
N GLY A 474 4.75 5.00 3.25
CA GLY A 474 4.63 5.13 1.78
C GLY A 474 4.46 6.57 1.25
N LYS A 475 4.50 7.59 2.13
CA LYS A 475 4.35 9.02 1.80
C LYS A 475 5.71 9.70 1.61
N GLU A 476 5.74 10.99 1.31
CA GLU A 476 7.00 11.70 1.07
C GLU A 476 7.87 11.74 2.33
N ASN A 477 8.88 10.86 2.45
CA ASN A 477 9.89 10.90 3.51
C ASN A 477 11.23 10.49 2.90
N HIS A 478 12.26 11.32 3.01
CA HIS A 478 13.58 11.01 2.49
C HIS A 478 14.45 10.38 3.59
N TYR A 479 14.96 9.18 3.38
CA TYR A 479 15.89 8.58 4.32
C TYR A 479 16.83 7.54 3.72
N ASP A 480 18.01 7.41 4.33
CA ASP A 480 18.89 6.25 4.15
C ASP A 480 18.48 5.14 5.13
N GLY A 481 18.17 3.95 4.65
CA GLY A 481 17.81 2.77 5.45
C GLY A 481 17.10 1.70 4.63
N VAL A 482 16.97 0.50 5.20
CA VAL A 482 16.27 -0.63 4.55
C VAL A 482 14.78 -0.57 4.87
N THR A 483 13.93 -0.41 3.87
CA THR A 483 12.47 -0.44 4.04
C THR A 483 11.96 -1.88 4.21
N LEU A 484 11.08 -2.11 5.17
CA LEU A 484 10.49 -3.40 5.51
C LEU A 484 8.97 -3.36 5.27
N VAL A 485 8.47 -4.25 4.42
CA VAL A 485 7.04 -4.55 4.29
C VAL A 485 6.79 -5.88 4.97
N GLN A 486 6.04 -5.87 6.07
CA GLN A 486 5.92 -7.01 6.97
C GLN A 486 4.82 -7.97 6.53
N ALA A 487 4.90 -9.22 7.02
CA ALA A 487 3.87 -10.22 6.80
C ALA A 487 2.51 -9.77 7.36
N GLY A 488 1.44 -9.96 6.60
CA GLY A 488 0.08 -9.55 6.99
C GLY A 488 -0.18 -8.05 6.85
N THR A 489 0.72 -7.30 6.20
CA THR A 489 0.59 -5.85 6.00
C THR A 489 0.60 -5.49 4.51
N ARG A 490 -0.04 -4.35 4.20
CA ARG A 490 -0.04 -3.72 2.89
C ARG A 490 0.50 -2.31 2.98
N THR A 491 1.69 -2.08 2.46
CA THR A 491 2.29 -0.74 2.39
C THR A 491 1.93 -0.10 1.05
N VAL A 492 1.06 0.91 1.09
CA VAL A 492 0.67 1.68 -0.10
C VAL A 492 1.62 2.86 -0.29
N VAL A 493 2.41 2.83 -1.36
CA VAL A 493 3.31 3.91 -1.74
C VAL A 493 2.56 4.91 -2.59
N THR A 494 2.42 6.13 -2.07
CA THR A 494 1.73 7.24 -2.76
C THR A 494 2.71 8.29 -3.28
N HIS A 495 4.00 8.14 -3.02
CA HIS A 495 5.03 9.11 -3.40
C HIS A 495 6.33 8.42 -3.84
N ALA A 496 7.06 9.03 -4.78
CA ALA A 496 8.32 8.48 -5.31
C ALA A 496 9.42 8.28 -4.23
N LYS A 497 9.33 9.02 -3.13
CA LYS A 497 10.22 8.90 -1.96
C LYS A 497 9.65 8.03 -0.84
N GLY A 498 8.52 7.34 -1.05
CA GLY A 498 7.85 6.58 0.00
C GLY A 498 8.63 5.40 0.56
N LEU A 499 9.76 5.03 -0.03
CA LEU A 499 10.64 3.96 0.41
C LEU A 499 12.03 4.48 0.83
N GLY A 500 12.17 5.79 1.05
CA GLY A 500 13.43 6.44 1.44
C GLY A 500 14.31 6.90 0.28
N ASN A 501 14.11 6.33 -0.92
CA ASN A 501 14.94 6.50 -2.13
C ASN A 501 15.33 7.95 -2.50
N SER A 502 16.49 8.38 -1.97
CA SER A 502 17.51 9.00 -2.81
C SER A 502 18.73 8.08 -2.89
N GLY A 503 18.61 6.94 -3.57
CA GLY A 503 19.72 6.05 -3.94
C GLY A 503 20.85 6.68 -4.76
N VAL A 504 20.91 8.02 -4.83
CA VAL A 504 21.93 8.84 -5.51
C VAL A 504 22.41 10.02 -4.64
N GLU A 505 21.76 10.38 -3.53
CA GLU A 505 22.25 11.43 -2.63
C GLU A 505 23.18 10.83 -1.57
N THR A 506 24.13 9.98 -1.99
CA THR A 506 25.42 9.91 -1.28
C THR A 506 25.82 11.36 -0.99
N PHE A 507 25.99 11.71 0.29
CA PHE A 507 26.28 13.07 0.79
C PHE A 507 25.09 14.03 0.99
N ALA A 508 23.84 13.57 1.09
CA ALA A 508 22.80 14.40 1.71
C ALA A 508 23.30 14.82 3.10
N THR A 509 23.57 16.11 3.26
CA THR A 509 24.05 16.67 4.53
C THR A 509 22.92 17.45 5.17
N PHE A 510 22.57 17.06 6.38
CA PHE A 510 21.66 17.83 7.23
C PHE A 510 22.30 18.03 8.59
N ALA A 511 21.79 18.96 9.37
CA ALA A 511 22.30 19.24 10.70
C ALA A 511 21.19 19.04 11.72
N ILE A 512 21.56 18.50 12.88
CA ILE A 512 20.72 18.51 14.08
C ILE A 512 21.53 19.25 15.13
N GLY A 513 21.02 20.39 15.60
CA GLY A 513 21.80 21.36 16.34
C GLY A 513 23.13 21.72 15.64
N ASN A 514 24.25 21.50 16.31
CA ASN A 514 25.59 21.79 15.78
C ASN A 514 26.28 20.60 15.11
N THR A 515 25.62 19.44 15.06
CA THR A 515 26.18 18.22 14.49
C THR A 515 25.72 18.08 13.05
N THR A 516 26.67 17.99 12.10
CA THR A 516 26.36 17.69 10.70
C THR A 516 26.38 16.19 10.48
N TYR A 517 25.27 15.68 9.94
CA TYR A 517 25.10 14.31 9.50
C TYR A 517 25.26 14.24 8.00
N THR A 518 25.89 13.17 7.54
CA THR A 518 26.06 12.85 6.11
C THR A 518 25.41 11.49 5.84
N GLY A 519 24.86 11.33 4.63
CA GLY A 519 24.36 10.04 4.15
C GLY A 519 25.38 8.89 4.27
N ALA A 520 24.86 7.71 4.60
CA ALA A 520 25.47 6.43 5.02
C ALA A 520 26.04 6.29 6.46
N VAL A 521 25.34 5.50 7.31
CA VAL A 521 26.00 4.67 8.36
C VAL A 521 26.56 3.39 7.72
N THR A 522 25.88 2.85 6.70
CA THR A 522 26.27 1.64 5.94
C THR A 522 26.05 1.72 4.42
N ALA A 523 25.30 2.70 3.89
CA ALA A 523 24.93 2.78 2.47
C ALA A 523 26.09 2.97 1.49
N GLN A 524 26.63 1.85 1.01
CA GLN A 524 27.61 1.79 -0.08
C GLN A 524 27.07 0.98 -1.27
N THR A 525 25.97 0.25 -1.06
CA THR A 525 25.35 -0.64 -2.04
C THR A 525 23.83 -0.48 -2.03
N LEU A 526 23.17 -0.97 -3.09
CA LEU A 526 21.71 -1.03 -3.13
C LEU A 526 21.09 -1.92 -2.04
N ASP A 527 21.89 -2.78 -1.40
CA ASP A 527 21.43 -3.65 -0.30
C ASP A 527 21.23 -2.87 1.00
N ASP A 528 21.89 -1.72 1.14
CA ASP A 528 21.87 -0.89 2.34
C ASP A 528 20.72 0.12 2.35
N ASN A 529 20.16 0.43 1.18
CA ASN A 529 19.01 1.33 0.94
C ASN A 529 17.99 0.61 0.03
N GLY A 530 17.67 -0.64 0.38
CA GLY A 530 16.74 -1.49 -0.37
C GLY A 530 15.40 -1.68 0.35
N THR A 531 14.47 -2.33 -0.32
CA THR A 531 13.15 -2.67 0.22
C THR A 531 13.00 -4.18 0.28
N ILE A 532 12.56 -4.70 1.42
CA ILE A 532 12.30 -6.13 1.64
C ILE A 532 10.82 -6.33 1.91
N VAL A 533 10.16 -7.09 1.04
CA VAL A 533 8.78 -7.54 1.21
C VAL A 533 8.79 -8.97 1.74
N ALA A 534 8.37 -9.12 3.00
CA ALA A 534 8.27 -10.41 3.66
C ALA A 534 7.16 -11.27 3.05
N SER A 535 7.27 -12.60 3.22
CA SER A 535 6.22 -13.53 2.80
C SER A 535 4.88 -13.19 3.47
N GLY A 536 3.86 -12.94 2.64
CA GLY A 536 2.53 -12.53 3.10
C GLY A 536 2.35 -11.01 3.30
N GLY A 537 3.34 -10.20 2.95
CA GLY A 537 3.20 -8.74 2.86
C GLY A 537 3.04 -8.27 1.41
N THR A 538 2.41 -7.11 1.21
CA THR A 538 2.22 -6.49 -0.11
C THR A 538 2.78 -5.07 -0.15
N LEU A 539 3.66 -4.81 -1.11
CA LEU A 539 4.05 -3.47 -1.52
C LEU A 539 3.15 -3.03 -2.68
N GLU A 540 2.29 -2.05 -2.44
CA GLU A 540 1.37 -1.51 -3.44
C GLU A 540 1.85 -0.15 -3.95
N LEU A 541 1.91 0.04 -5.26
CA LEU A 541 2.22 1.33 -5.88
C LEU A 541 0.94 2.02 -6.32
N SER A 542 0.72 3.24 -5.84
CA SER A 542 -0.34 4.11 -6.32
C SER A 542 -0.07 4.60 -7.74
N ASN A 543 -1.13 5.02 -8.43
CA ASN A 543 -1.07 5.53 -9.80
C ASN A 543 0.03 6.60 -10.00
N GLY A 544 0.91 6.37 -10.98
CA GLY A 544 1.94 7.32 -11.40
C GLY A 544 3.17 7.38 -10.47
N VAL A 545 3.26 6.52 -9.46
CA VAL A 545 4.44 6.44 -8.60
C VAL A 545 5.60 5.79 -9.35
N GLN A 546 6.75 6.45 -9.34
CA GLN A 546 7.98 5.97 -9.97
C GLN A 546 9.10 5.84 -8.94
N ILE A 547 9.57 4.62 -8.73
CA ILE A 547 10.67 4.27 -7.85
C ILE A 547 11.88 3.94 -8.73
N SER A 548 12.90 4.78 -8.79
CA SER A 548 13.96 4.65 -9.81
C SER A 548 15.24 3.94 -9.35
N ASN A 549 15.58 3.96 -8.06
CA ASN A 549 16.88 3.50 -7.52
C ASN A 549 16.71 2.70 -6.22
N GLU A 550 15.93 1.63 -6.30
CA GLU A 550 15.58 0.81 -5.15
C GLU A 550 15.81 -0.66 -5.51
N LYS A 551 16.58 -1.39 -4.71
CA LYS A 551 16.61 -2.86 -4.81
C LYS A 551 15.38 -3.39 -4.08
N LEU A 552 14.47 -4.01 -4.82
CA LEU A 552 13.26 -4.59 -4.25
C LEU A 552 13.44 -6.10 -4.11
N THR A 553 13.49 -6.61 -2.87
CA THR A 553 13.50 -8.04 -2.58
C THR A 553 12.10 -8.48 -2.19
N ILE A 554 11.51 -9.44 -2.91
CA ILE A 554 10.15 -9.93 -2.64
C ILE A 554 10.13 -11.44 -2.37
N THR A 555 9.13 -11.88 -1.60
CA THR A 555 8.83 -13.28 -1.34
C THR A 555 7.33 -13.43 -1.05
N GLY A 556 6.73 -14.55 -1.47
CA GLY A 556 5.32 -14.84 -1.27
C GLY A 556 4.38 -14.12 -2.23
N HIS A 557 3.08 -14.25 -1.98
CA HIS A 557 2.05 -13.84 -2.93
C HIS A 557 1.29 -12.58 -2.52
N GLY A 558 1.75 -11.86 -1.51
CA GLY A 558 1.01 -10.75 -0.92
C GLY A 558 0.12 -11.13 0.26
N ASP A 559 -0.48 -10.14 0.88
CA ASP A 559 -1.39 -10.28 2.03
C ASP A 559 -2.76 -10.86 1.65
N ASP A 560 -3.22 -10.55 0.43
CA ASP A 560 -4.48 -11.02 -0.17
C ASP A 560 -4.28 -12.02 -1.32
N GLY A 561 -3.03 -12.36 -1.64
CA GLY A 561 -2.66 -13.26 -2.73
C GLY A 561 -2.57 -12.61 -4.11
N ASN A 562 -2.80 -11.29 -4.23
CA ASN A 562 -2.76 -10.59 -5.52
C ASN A 562 -1.33 -10.26 -5.98
N GLY A 563 -0.37 -10.16 -5.06
CA GLY A 563 1.03 -9.89 -5.37
C GLY A 563 1.81 -9.40 -4.15
N ALA A 564 3.06 -9.87 -4.00
CA ALA A 564 4.00 -9.24 -3.06
C ALA A 564 4.41 -7.84 -3.55
N LEU A 565 4.46 -7.65 -4.87
CA LEU A 565 4.44 -6.34 -5.50
C LEU A 565 3.12 -6.20 -6.27
N TYR A 566 2.42 -5.09 -6.08
CA TYR A 566 1.10 -4.86 -6.66
C TYR A 566 0.96 -3.42 -7.18
N ALA A 567 0.20 -3.24 -8.27
CA ALA A 567 -0.19 -1.93 -8.77
C ALA A 567 -1.59 -1.98 -9.39
N ASP A 568 -2.41 -0.95 -9.16
CA ASP A 568 -3.78 -0.87 -9.69
C ASP A 568 -4.15 0.53 -10.23
N GLY A 569 -3.17 1.28 -10.72
CA GLY A 569 -3.42 2.52 -11.46
C GLY A 569 -2.27 2.93 -12.37
N GLY A 570 -2.59 3.34 -13.61
CA GLY A 570 -1.67 3.89 -14.62
C GLY A 570 -0.38 3.08 -14.82
N THR A 571 0.69 3.72 -15.29
CA THR A 571 2.03 3.10 -15.42
C THR A 571 2.91 3.44 -14.22
N SER A 572 3.07 2.50 -13.30
CA SER A 572 4.02 2.60 -12.17
C SER A 572 5.38 2.01 -12.57
N PHE A 573 6.47 2.52 -12.02
CA PHE A 573 7.84 2.11 -12.40
C PHE A 573 8.66 1.64 -11.19
N VAL A 574 9.28 0.48 -11.29
CA VAL A 574 10.37 0.04 -10.39
C VAL A 574 11.65 -0.07 -11.22
N GLY A 575 12.61 0.82 -10.97
CA GLY A 575 13.74 1.11 -11.83
C GLY A 575 14.96 0.21 -11.68
N GLN A 576 16.14 0.80 -11.97
CA GLN A 576 17.41 0.12 -12.27
C GLN A 576 17.94 -0.80 -11.17
N GLY A 577 17.41 -0.71 -9.94
CA GLY A 577 17.77 -1.60 -8.83
C GLY A 577 17.28 -3.04 -9.00
N GLY A 578 16.27 -3.29 -9.85
CA GLY A 578 15.75 -4.63 -10.16
C GLY A 578 14.90 -5.24 -9.04
N VAL A 579 14.21 -6.33 -9.38
CA VAL A 579 13.40 -7.14 -8.44
C VAL A 579 14.11 -8.46 -8.16
N TYR A 580 14.33 -8.77 -6.89
CA TYR A 580 15.02 -9.96 -6.42
C TYR A 580 14.06 -10.91 -5.70
N LEU A 581 13.95 -12.13 -6.19
CA LEU A 581 13.13 -13.17 -5.58
C LEU A 581 13.96 -13.95 -4.55
N ASN A 582 13.55 -13.86 -3.27
CA ASN A 582 14.12 -14.63 -2.17
C ASN A 582 13.25 -15.86 -1.80
N GLY A 583 12.55 -16.39 -2.80
CA GLY A 583 11.57 -17.47 -2.69
C GLY A 583 10.49 -17.27 -3.75
N ASP A 584 9.55 -18.21 -3.84
CA ASP A 584 8.42 -18.09 -4.76
C ASP A 584 7.65 -16.80 -4.49
N ALA A 585 7.33 -16.06 -5.54
CA ALA A 585 6.67 -14.77 -5.42
C ALA A 585 5.69 -14.49 -6.55
N SER A 586 4.75 -13.56 -6.31
CA SER A 586 3.91 -13.02 -7.38
C SER A 586 3.98 -11.50 -7.49
N ILE A 587 3.81 -11.03 -8.71
CA ILE A 587 3.64 -9.61 -9.06
C ILE A 587 2.25 -9.46 -9.69
N GLY A 588 1.45 -8.55 -9.16
CA GLY A 588 0.07 -8.33 -9.57
C GLY A 588 -0.16 -6.97 -10.23
N VAL A 589 -1.02 -6.94 -11.26
CA VAL A 589 -1.52 -5.70 -11.86
C VAL A 589 -3.04 -5.80 -11.97
N GLY A 590 -3.78 -5.05 -11.14
CA GLY A 590 -5.19 -5.30 -10.86
C GLY A 590 -6.12 -5.26 -12.06
N SER A 591 -6.24 -4.10 -12.69
CA SER A 591 -7.22 -3.83 -13.75
C SER A 591 -6.66 -3.89 -15.17
N ALA A 592 -7.47 -4.38 -16.12
CA ALA A 592 -7.17 -4.31 -17.55
C ALA A 592 -6.98 -2.84 -17.98
N GLY A 593 -5.93 -2.55 -18.74
CA GLY A 593 -5.52 -1.19 -19.10
C GLY A 593 -4.52 -0.53 -18.15
N ASN A 594 -4.31 -1.07 -16.95
CA ASN A 594 -3.21 -0.64 -16.06
C ASN A 594 -1.90 -1.34 -16.42
N GLY A 595 -0.77 -0.69 -16.08
CA GLY A 595 0.57 -1.17 -16.40
C GLY A 595 1.55 -1.06 -15.24
N LEU A 596 2.42 -2.05 -15.08
CA LEU A 596 3.56 -1.96 -14.17
C LEU A 596 4.83 -2.22 -14.95
N LEU A 597 5.73 -1.25 -15.02
CA LEU A 597 7.06 -1.42 -15.60
C LEU A 597 8.06 -1.72 -14.48
N VAL A 598 8.76 -2.84 -14.58
CA VAL A 598 9.83 -3.22 -13.66
C VAL A 598 11.15 -3.36 -14.41
N GLY A 599 12.26 -3.14 -13.69
CA GLY A 599 13.60 -3.47 -14.16
C GLY A 599 13.84 -4.98 -14.26
N ALA A 600 15.11 -5.40 -14.24
CA ALA A 600 15.46 -6.81 -14.34
C ALA A 600 14.92 -7.61 -13.14
N ILE A 601 14.40 -8.82 -13.39
CA ILE A 601 14.01 -9.77 -12.35
C ILE A 601 15.10 -10.84 -12.19
N GLN A 602 15.46 -11.13 -10.96
CA GLN A 602 16.55 -12.05 -10.58
C GLN A 602 16.11 -12.90 -9.39
N GLY A 603 16.80 -14.03 -9.15
CA GLY A 603 16.58 -14.86 -7.96
C GLY A 603 16.24 -16.31 -8.30
N THR A 604 16.03 -17.11 -7.26
CA THR A 604 15.88 -18.58 -7.38
C THR A 604 14.46 -19.09 -7.21
N GLY A 605 13.52 -18.24 -6.81
CA GLY A 605 12.11 -18.59 -6.66
C GLY A 605 11.35 -18.57 -7.98
N ASN A 606 10.18 -19.20 -7.98
CA ASN A 606 9.24 -19.13 -9.09
C ASN A 606 8.54 -17.77 -9.10
N LEU A 607 8.23 -17.26 -10.29
CA LEU A 607 7.48 -16.02 -10.49
C LEU A 607 6.07 -16.32 -11.02
N THR A 608 5.05 -15.74 -10.41
CA THR A 608 3.69 -15.73 -10.96
C THR A 608 3.23 -14.30 -11.25
N LYS A 609 2.89 -14.01 -12.50
CA LYS A 609 2.17 -12.79 -12.88
C LYS A 609 0.67 -12.98 -12.64
N ARG A 610 0.05 -12.07 -11.89
CA ARG A 610 -1.38 -12.07 -11.53
C ARG A 610 -2.08 -10.75 -11.92
N GLY A 611 -3.40 -10.74 -11.86
CA GLY A 611 -4.24 -9.59 -12.20
C GLY A 611 -4.31 -9.34 -13.70
N THR A 612 -5.42 -8.74 -14.13
CA THR A 612 -5.76 -8.57 -15.55
C THR A 612 -4.94 -7.51 -16.30
N GLY A 613 -4.19 -6.67 -15.59
CA GLY A 613 -3.36 -5.63 -16.19
C GLY A 613 -2.03 -6.15 -16.77
N LYS A 614 -1.24 -5.23 -17.34
CA LYS A 614 0.03 -5.53 -18.03
C LYS A 614 1.24 -5.37 -17.10
N LEU A 615 2.09 -6.39 -17.00
CA LEU A 615 3.44 -6.28 -16.43
C LEU A 615 4.45 -6.17 -17.58
N ASP A 616 5.29 -5.13 -17.57
CA ASP A 616 6.37 -4.91 -18.52
C ASP A 616 7.70 -5.05 -17.79
N ILE A 617 8.58 -5.91 -18.29
CA ILE A 617 9.92 -6.13 -17.75
C ILE A 617 10.92 -5.49 -18.72
N GLY A 618 11.30 -4.26 -18.41
CA GLY A 618 12.03 -3.38 -19.33
C GLY A 618 13.53 -3.62 -19.46
N ASN A 619 14.08 -4.64 -18.80
CA ASN A 619 15.49 -5.02 -18.87
C ASN A 619 15.65 -6.54 -18.90
N SER A 620 16.78 -6.99 -19.45
CA SER A 620 17.13 -8.42 -19.45
C SER A 620 17.29 -8.96 -18.02
N SER A 621 16.77 -10.18 -17.83
CA SER A 621 16.58 -10.80 -16.51
C SER A 621 17.43 -12.06 -16.35
N THR A 622 17.53 -12.60 -15.14
CA THR A 622 18.25 -13.86 -14.83
C THR A 622 17.49 -14.69 -13.79
N LEU A 623 16.17 -14.79 -13.96
CA LEU A 623 15.31 -15.62 -13.12
C LEU A 623 15.69 -17.09 -13.25
N ALA A 624 16.05 -17.74 -12.14
CA ALA A 624 16.45 -19.15 -12.14
C ALA A 624 15.28 -20.12 -11.90
N GLY A 625 14.11 -19.64 -11.48
CA GLY A 625 12.90 -20.44 -11.27
C GLY A 625 11.97 -20.48 -12.48
N ASP A 626 10.81 -21.10 -12.28
CA ASP A 626 9.73 -21.19 -13.28
C ASP A 626 8.97 -19.85 -13.39
N LEU A 627 8.41 -19.57 -14.56
CA LEU A 627 7.51 -18.43 -14.78
C LEU A 627 6.10 -18.92 -15.13
N THR A 628 5.11 -18.36 -14.45
CA THR A 628 3.69 -18.55 -14.78
C THR A 628 3.03 -17.20 -15.03
N VAL A 629 2.46 -17.01 -16.22
CA VAL A 629 1.53 -15.92 -16.52
C VAL A 629 0.13 -16.45 -16.27
N ALA A 630 -0.40 -16.19 -15.08
CA ALA A 630 -1.71 -16.71 -14.68
C ALA A 630 -2.86 -15.84 -15.21
N GLU A 631 -2.66 -14.53 -15.26
CA GLU A 631 -3.68 -13.54 -15.64
C GLU A 631 -3.04 -12.32 -16.33
N GLY A 632 -3.81 -11.71 -17.23
CA GLY A 632 -3.42 -10.47 -17.94
C GLY A 632 -2.23 -10.67 -18.87
N THR A 633 -1.52 -9.58 -19.14
CA THR A 633 -0.41 -9.56 -20.09
C THR A 633 0.93 -9.45 -19.39
N LEU A 634 1.92 -10.20 -19.87
CA LEU A 634 3.33 -10.02 -19.56
C LEU A 634 4.09 -9.64 -20.83
N MET A 635 4.76 -8.48 -20.83
CA MET A 635 5.77 -8.11 -21.82
C MET A 635 7.14 -8.25 -21.16
N ALA A 636 8.12 -8.80 -21.89
CA ALA A 636 9.45 -8.94 -21.35
C ALA A 636 10.56 -8.73 -22.38
N GLN A 637 11.79 -8.84 -21.92
CA GLN A 637 13.00 -8.85 -22.74
C GLN A 637 13.77 -10.16 -22.51
N SER A 638 15.00 -10.23 -23.04
CA SER A 638 15.83 -11.42 -22.99
C SER A 638 16.15 -11.92 -21.57
N GLY A 639 16.30 -13.24 -21.42
CA GLY A 639 16.73 -13.87 -20.16
C GLY A 639 15.66 -14.00 -19.06
N LEU A 640 14.38 -13.75 -19.36
CA LEU A 640 13.33 -13.79 -18.33
C LEU A 640 13.08 -15.16 -17.71
N VAL A 641 13.17 -16.27 -18.44
CA VAL A 641 12.81 -17.58 -17.88
C VAL A 641 13.91 -18.58 -18.14
N ASN A 642 14.63 -18.99 -17.10
CA ASN A 642 15.66 -20.01 -17.28
C ASN A 642 15.09 -21.43 -17.22
N GLN A 643 13.94 -21.68 -16.59
CA GLN A 643 13.37 -23.03 -16.40
C GLN A 643 12.07 -23.25 -17.20
N ASN A 644 10.95 -23.58 -16.56
CA ASN A 644 9.67 -23.80 -17.26
C ASN A 644 8.87 -22.50 -17.41
N LEU A 645 8.11 -22.40 -18.50
CA LEU A 645 7.18 -21.29 -18.77
C LEU A 645 5.77 -21.83 -18.98
N ALA A 646 4.79 -21.24 -18.29
CA ALA A 646 3.37 -21.51 -18.51
C ALA A 646 2.59 -20.19 -18.72
N VAL A 647 1.77 -20.14 -19.77
CA VAL A 647 0.80 -19.05 -20.02
C VAL A 647 -0.60 -19.65 -19.94
N ALA A 648 -1.37 -19.27 -18.92
CA ALA A 648 -2.70 -19.80 -18.67
C ALA A 648 -3.73 -19.28 -19.69
N SER A 649 -4.84 -19.99 -19.83
CA SER A 649 -5.97 -19.56 -20.67
C SER A 649 -6.46 -18.16 -20.27
N GLY A 650 -6.63 -17.29 -21.26
CA GLY A 650 -7.01 -15.88 -21.04
C GLY A 650 -5.85 -14.94 -20.64
N ALA A 651 -4.63 -15.45 -20.49
CA ALA A 651 -3.43 -14.64 -20.26
C ALA A 651 -2.57 -14.54 -21.54
N SER A 652 -1.68 -13.55 -21.59
CA SER A 652 -0.85 -13.28 -22.77
C SER A 652 0.62 -13.05 -22.42
N LEU A 653 1.53 -13.62 -23.21
CA LEU A 653 2.96 -13.29 -23.22
C LEU A 653 3.31 -12.58 -24.54
N GLU A 654 3.81 -11.36 -24.44
CA GLU A 654 4.29 -10.56 -25.57
C GLU A 654 5.83 -10.57 -25.60
N VAL A 655 6.38 -11.00 -26.74
CA VAL A 655 7.82 -11.02 -27.03
C VAL A 655 8.18 -9.83 -27.91
N VAL A 656 9.12 -9.00 -27.47
CA VAL A 656 9.53 -7.77 -28.17
C VAL A 656 10.65 -8.05 -29.20
N SER A 657 10.54 -7.43 -30.38
CA SER A 657 11.52 -7.49 -31.47
C SER A 657 12.97 -7.33 -31.01
N GLY A 658 13.87 -8.16 -31.54
CA GLY A 658 15.31 -8.12 -31.21
C GLY A 658 15.70 -8.67 -29.83
N SER A 659 14.76 -9.27 -29.09
CA SER A 659 15.04 -9.95 -27.83
C SER A 659 15.27 -11.46 -28.03
N ASP A 660 16.27 -12.01 -27.34
CA ASP A 660 16.51 -13.45 -27.26
C ASP A 660 15.78 -14.05 -26.06
N TYR A 661 14.70 -14.78 -26.31
CA TYR A 661 14.01 -15.59 -25.31
C TYR A 661 14.53 -17.01 -25.37
N SER A 662 14.93 -17.54 -24.21
CA SER A 662 15.39 -18.92 -24.11
C SER A 662 14.97 -19.50 -22.78
N THR A 663 14.39 -20.71 -22.79
CA THR A 663 14.09 -21.51 -21.61
C THR A 663 14.94 -22.77 -21.60
N LEU A 664 15.32 -23.31 -20.43
CA LEU A 664 15.93 -24.64 -20.32
C LEU A 664 14.89 -25.76 -20.17
N GLY A 665 13.70 -25.42 -19.68
CA GLY A 665 12.60 -26.36 -19.39
C GLY A 665 11.51 -26.37 -20.45
N ASP A 666 10.34 -26.88 -20.06
CA ASP A 666 9.16 -27.00 -20.92
C ASP A 666 8.42 -25.66 -21.05
N VAL A 667 7.73 -25.46 -22.18
CA VAL A 667 6.87 -24.30 -22.46
C VAL A 667 5.46 -24.77 -22.75
N GLN A 668 4.48 -24.28 -21.98
CA GLN A 668 3.05 -24.55 -22.13
C GLN A 668 2.29 -23.25 -22.42
N ILE A 669 1.59 -23.18 -23.54
CA ILE A 669 0.79 -22.03 -23.97
C ILE A 669 -0.69 -22.44 -24.07
N ASP A 670 -1.45 -22.19 -23.01
CA ASP A 670 -2.91 -22.34 -22.99
C ASP A 670 -3.62 -21.01 -23.32
N GLY A 671 -2.92 -19.88 -23.13
CA GLY A 671 -3.35 -18.53 -23.49
C GLY A 671 -2.74 -18.04 -24.82
N THR A 672 -2.32 -16.78 -24.87
CA THR A 672 -1.73 -16.18 -26.08
C THR A 672 -0.21 -16.03 -25.96
N LEU A 673 0.52 -16.51 -26.96
CA LEU A 673 1.92 -16.16 -27.20
C LEU A 673 1.99 -15.25 -28.42
N ASP A 674 2.34 -13.99 -28.21
CA ASP A 674 2.45 -12.99 -29.26
C ASP A 674 3.92 -12.65 -29.53
N ILE A 675 4.39 -12.99 -30.73
CA ILE A 675 5.80 -12.87 -31.12
C ILE A 675 5.97 -11.68 -32.07
N ASN A 676 6.08 -10.49 -31.47
CA ASN A 676 6.17 -9.22 -32.20
C ASN A 676 7.60 -8.95 -32.70
N GLY A 677 7.91 -9.36 -33.94
CA GLY A 677 8.88 -8.67 -34.79
C GLY A 677 9.99 -9.51 -35.47
N PRO A 678 10.70 -8.91 -36.44
CA PRO A 678 11.83 -9.53 -37.14
C PRO A 678 13.06 -9.67 -36.22
N GLY A 679 13.76 -10.79 -36.31
CA GLY A 679 15.03 -11.04 -35.61
C GLY A 679 14.96 -11.35 -34.11
N ALA A 680 13.78 -11.56 -33.49
CA ALA A 680 13.74 -12.17 -32.16
C ALA A 680 14.02 -13.68 -32.26
N THR A 681 14.58 -14.27 -31.20
CA THR A 681 14.75 -15.73 -31.10
C THR A 681 13.94 -16.25 -29.93
N PHE A 682 13.21 -17.36 -30.11
CA PHE A 682 12.51 -18.04 -29.02
C PHE A 682 12.99 -19.49 -28.96
N SER A 683 13.82 -19.81 -27.97
CA SER A 683 14.44 -21.13 -27.81
C SER A 683 13.86 -21.88 -26.61
N VAL A 684 13.54 -23.15 -26.79
CA VAL A 684 12.96 -24.04 -25.78
C VAL A 684 13.87 -25.23 -25.58
N GLY A 685 14.45 -25.36 -24.39
CA GLY A 685 15.33 -26.49 -24.05
C GLY A 685 14.59 -27.81 -23.81
N GLY A 686 13.32 -27.73 -23.37
CA GLY A 686 12.42 -28.86 -23.17
C GLY A 686 11.44 -29.07 -24.35
N ASN A 687 10.21 -29.45 -24.02
CA ASN A 687 9.11 -29.58 -24.96
C ASN A 687 8.32 -28.27 -25.08
N PHE A 688 7.72 -28.06 -26.24
CA PHE A 688 6.78 -26.98 -26.49
C PHE A 688 5.38 -27.56 -26.68
N ALA A 689 4.38 -27.01 -26.02
CA ALA A 689 2.99 -27.38 -26.21
C ALA A 689 2.10 -26.13 -26.25
N SER A 690 1.20 -26.09 -27.22
CA SER A 690 0.25 -25.00 -27.40
C SER A 690 -1.15 -25.54 -27.61
N THR A 691 -2.10 -25.09 -26.79
CA THR A 691 -3.55 -25.26 -27.02
C THR A 691 -4.27 -23.92 -27.15
N GLY A 692 -3.58 -22.81 -26.89
CA GLY A 692 -4.09 -21.46 -27.03
C GLY A 692 -3.75 -20.83 -28.38
N THR A 693 -3.43 -19.53 -28.39
CA THR A 693 -3.17 -18.75 -29.60
C THR A 693 -1.68 -18.46 -29.75
N LEU A 694 -1.11 -18.77 -30.91
CA LEU A 694 0.21 -18.30 -31.33
C LEU A 694 0.05 -17.20 -32.38
N THR A 695 0.60 -16.01 -32.15
CA THR A 695 0.63 -14.93 -33.14
C THR A 695 2.05 -14.77 -33.69
N ALA A 696 2.19 -14.97 -35.00
CA ALA A 696 3.44 -14.82 -35.74
C ALA A 696 3.37 -13.59 -36.64
N HIS A 697 4.21 -12.59 -36.34
CA HIS A 697 4.34 -11.36 -37.13
C HIS A 697 5.41 -11.52 -38.20
N ILE A 698 5.02 -11.48 -39.47
CA ILE A 698 5.92 -11.70 -40.61
C ILE A 698 6.00 -10.43 -41.46
N SER A 699 7.08 -9.67 -41.28
CA SER A 699 7.34 -8.42 -41.98
C SER A 699 8.38 -8.55 -43.11
N HIS A 700 9.12 -9.65 -43.16
CA HIS A 700 10.18 -9.91 -44.14
C HIS A 700 10.20 -11.36 -44.63
N LEU A 701 10.69 -11.59 -45.85
CA LEU A 701 10.75 -12.92 -46.48
C LEU A 701 11.75 -13.89 -45.82
N THR A 702 12.75 -13.38 -45.11
CA THR A 702 13.86 -14.19 -44.58
C THR A 702 14.23 -13.81 -43.15
N ASP A 703 13.50 -12.89 -42.53
CA ASP A 703 13.82 -12.33 -41.22
C ASP A 703 12.53 -12.22 -40.40
N HIS A 704 12.19 -13.35 -39.78
CA HIS A 704 11.03 -13.54 -38.92
C HIS A 704 11.44 -14.46 -37.76
N THR A 705 10.66 -14.44 -36.68
CA THR A 705 10.99 -15.22 -35.49
C THR A 705 10.62 -16.69 -35.67
N VAL A 706 11.56 -17.58 -35.34
CA VAL A 706 11.35 -19.03 -35.29
C VAL A 706 11.39 -19.51 -33.84
N ILE A 707 10.42 -20.33 -33.44
CA ILE A 707 10.44 -21.05 -32.17
C ILE A 707 11.33 -22.29 -32.32
N SER A 708 12.55 -22.24 -31.79
CA SER A 708 13.48 -23.36 -31.79
C SER A 708 13.23 -24.24 -30.56
N VAL A 709 12.93 -25.53 -30.74
CA VAL A 709 12.57 -26.46 -29.67
C VAL A 709 13.53 -27.66 -29.70
N ALA A 710 14.32 -27.84 -28.64
CA ALA A 710 15.24 -28.97 -28.54
C ALA A 710 14.51 -30.31 -28.31
N GLY A 711 13.36 -30.27 -27.61
CA GLY A 711 12.44 -31.38 -27.43
C GLY A 711 11.36 -31.46 -28.53
N ASN A 712 10.20 -32.01 -28.18
CA ASN A 712 9.09 -32.15 -29.11
C ASN A 712 8.15 -30.95 -29.05
N ALA A 713 7.55 -30.59 -30.18
CA ALA A 713 6.46 -29.62 -30.27
C ALA A 713 5.11 -30.34 -30.44
N THR A 714 4.15 -30.02 -29.57
CA THR A 714 2.75 -30.50 -29.67
C THR A 714 1.85 -29.31 -29.96
N LEU A 715 1.21 -29.30 -31.12
CA LEU A 715 0.44 -28.17 -31.62
C LEU A 715 -1.06 -28.44 -31.52
N GLY A 716 -1.80 -27.37 -31.24
CA GLY A 716 -3.24 -27.27 -31.08
C GLY A 716 -3.65 -25.79 -31.07
N GLY A 717 -4.93 -25.49 -30.91
CA GLY A 717 -5.40 -24.11 -30.79
C GLY A 717 -5.31 -23.32 -32.10
N THR A 718 -4.98 -22.03 -32.03
CA THR A 718 -5.04 -21.11 -33.18
C THR A 718 -3.67 -20.53 -33.52
N LEU A 719 -3.31 -20.51 -34.80
CA LEU A 719 -2.19 -19.74 -35.34
C LEU A 719 -2.72 -18.48 -36.04
N ASN A 720 -2.35 -17.30 -35.56
CA ASN A 720 -2.55 -16.04 -36.26
C ASN A 720 -1.27 -15.66 -37.00
N VAL A 721 -1.35 -15.50 -38.32
CA VAL A 721 -0.24 -15.02 -39.15
C VAL A 721 -0.53 -13.58 -39.55
N ASP A 722 0.22 -12.65 -38.98
CA ASP A 722 0.10 -11.23 -39.29
C ASP A 722 1.10 -10.81 -40.38
N LEU A 723 0.54 -10.42 -41.53
CA LEU A 723 1.24 -9.95 -42.71
C LEU A 723 1.02 -8.44 -42.97
N SER A 724 0.32 -7.74 -42.08
CA SER A 724 -0.11 -6.34 -42.23
C SER A 724 1.06 -5.35 -42.37
N SER A 725 2.25 -5.73 -41.92
CA SER A 725 3.44 -4.88 -41.81
C SER A 725 4.20 -4.60 -43.12
N GLY A 726 3.52 -4.63 -44.27
CA GLY A 726 4.06 -4.16 -45.56
C GLY A 726 4.79 -5.22 -46.40
N LEU A 727 4.66 -6.51 -46.04
CA LEU A 727 5.07 -7.62 -46.89
C LEU A 727 4.09 -7.80 -48.05
N THR A 728 4.57 -8.10 -49.25
CA THR A 728 3.72 -8.56 -50.37
C THR A 728 4.08 -10.01 -50.70
N PRO A 729 3.38 -10.98 -50.08
CA PRO A 729 3.62 -12.39 -50.30
C PRO A 729 3.44 -12.81 -51.77
N SER A 730 4.24 -13.78 -52.22
CA SER A 730 4.18 -14.40 -53.55
C SER A 730 4.03 -15.91 -53.46
N THR A 731 3.48 -16.52 -54.52
CA THR A 731 3.38 -17.98 -54.63
C THR A 731 4.74 -18.65 -54.48
N GLY A 732 4.80 -19.62 -53.56
CA GLY A 732 6.01 -20.38 -53.24
C GLY A 732 6.81 -19.82 -52.06
N ASP A 733 6.41 -18.68 -51.48
CA ASP A 733 7.03 -18.17 -50.27
C ASP A 733 6.71 -19.10 -49.08
N THR A 734 7.71 -19.36 -48.25
CA THR A 734 7.62 -20.20 -47.06
C THR A 734 8.30 -19.51 -45.89
N TRP A 735 7.70 -19.57 -44.71
CA TRP A 735 8.27 -19.02 -43.48
C TRP A 735 8.28 -20.10 -42.39
N ASP A 736 9.47 -20.36 -41.84
CA ASP A 736 9.66 -21.28 -40.71
C ASP A 736 9.08 -20.69 -39.44
N LEU A 737 8.14 -21.35 -38.77
CA LEU A 737 7.58 -20.86 -37.51
C LEU A 737 8.13 -21.64 -36.31
N ILE A 738 8.38 -22.94 -36.49
CA ILE A 738 8.84 -23.84 -35.43
C ILE A 738 9.93 -24.78 -35.96
N ASP A 739 11.02 -24.99 -35.21
CA ASP A 739 12.06 -25.97 -35.49
C ASP A 739 12.24 -26.91 -34.29
N ALA A 740 11.70 -28.13 -34.36
CA ALA A 740 11.61 -29.06 -33.24
C ALA A 740 12.22 -30.45 -33.52
N ASN A 741 12.51 -31.25 -32.49
CA ASN A 741 12.94 -32.66 -32.67
C ASN A 741 11.85 -33.52 -33.34
N ALA A 742 10.60 -33.28 -32.98
CA ALA A 742 9.42 -33.82 -33.65
C ALA A 742 8.25 -32.86 -33.44
N ILE A 743 7.41 -32.70 -34.47
CA ILE A 743 6.16 -31.94 -34.43
C ILE A 743 5.00 -32.92 -34.50
N SER A 744 4.07 -32.81 -33.58
CA SER A 744 2.85 -33.62 -33.50
C SER A 744 1.62 -32.75 -33.25
N GLY A 745 0.45 -33.20 -33.70
CA GLY A 745 -0.74 -32.36 -33.76
C GLY A 745 -0.66 -31.33 -34.89
N GLY A 746 -1.50 -30.29 -34.80
CA GLY A 746 -1.60 -29.19 -35.75
C GLY A 746 -2.40 -28.05 -35.14
N PHE A 747 -2.31 -26.85 -35.71
CA PHE A 747 -3.22 -25.79 -35.32
C PHE A 747 -4.63 -26.12 -35.79
N ASN A 748 -5.61 -26.00 -34.90
CA ASN A 748 -7.03 -26.20 -35.20
C ASN A 748 -7.52 -25.14 -36.19
N ASN A 749 -6.99 -23.91 -36.08
CA ASN A 749 -7.28 -22.79 -36.96
C ASN A 749 -5.99 -22.07 -37.37
N VAL A 750 -5.94 -21.62 -38.62
CA VAL A 750 -4.89 -20.73 -39.13
C VAL A 750 -5.55 -19.48 -39.70
N ASN A 751 -5.41 -18.37 -38.99
CA ASN A 751 -5.96 -17.09 -39.38
C ASN A 751 -4.86 -16.24 -40.02
N VAL A 752 -5.26 -15.40 -40.98
CA VAL A 752 -4.34 -14.48 -41.64
C VAL A 752 -4.85 -13.07 -41.44
N ILE A 753 -4.02 -12.22 -40.87
CA ILE A 753 -4.28 -10.79 -40.67
C ILE A 753 -3.50 -10.04 -41.75
N GLY A 754 -4.21 -9.35 -42.64
CA GLY A 754 -3.65 -8.69 -43.83
C GLY A 754 -4.04 -9.34 -45.16
N ASN A 755 -3.76 -8.65 -46.26
CA ASN A 755 -4.20 -9.07 -47.60
C ASN A 755 -3.34 -10.19 -48.19
N LEU A 756 -3.96 -11.34 -48.48
CA LEU A 756 -3.39 -12.34 -49.38
C LEU A 756 -3.67 -11.96 -50.84
N PRO A 757 -2.77 -12.30 -51.79
CA PRO A 757 -3.10 -12.18 -53.21
C PRO A 757 -4.34 -13.00 -53.56
N THR A 758 -5.16 -12.50 -54.48
CA THR A 758 -6.41 -13.16 -54.90
C THR A 758 -6.16 -14.60 -55.33
N GLY A 759 -6.84 -15.54 -54.66
CA GLY A 759 -6.80 -16.96 -55.00
C GLY A 759 -5.68 -17.77 -54.35
N MET A 760 -5.13 -17.27 -53.23
CA MET A 760 -4.04 -17.90 -52.50
C MET A 760 -4.45 -18.20 -51.05
N GLY A 761 -3.86 -19.23 -50.46
CA GLY A 761 -4.03 -19.61 -49.05
C GLY A 761 -2.67 -19.82 -48.36
N LEU A 762 -2.63 -19.58 -47.06
CA LEU A 762 -1.50 -19.91 -46.20
C LEU A 762 -1.74 -21.26 -45.54
N PHE A 763 -0.74 -22.14 -45.60
CA PHE A 763 -0.83 -23.51 -45.10
C PHE A 763 0.23 -23.75 -44.04
N PHE A 764 -0.15 -24.21 -42.86
CA PHE A 764 0.83 -24.79 -41.95
C PHE A 764 1.18 -26.20 -42.43
N GLN A 765 2.46 -26.46 -42.63
CA GLN A 765 2.98 -27.74 -43.07
C GLN A 765 4.18 -28.15 -42.22
N THR A 766 4.32 -29.44 -41.96
CA THR A 766 5.54 -29.98 -41.34
C THR A 766 6.45 -30.59 -42.41
N GLN A 767 7.71 -30.20 -42.43
CA GLN A 767 8.70 -30.73 -43.36
C GLN A 767 9.84 -31.42 -42.59
N ALA A 768 10.13 -32.67 -42.95
CA ALA A 768 11.38 -33.32 -42.59
C ALA A 768 12.50 -32.71 -43.47
N ASP A 769 12.99 -31.52 -43.10
CA ASP A 769 13.89 -30.74 -43.93
C ASP A 769 15.37 -30.90 -43.54
N SER A 770 16.25 -30.70 -44.53
CA SER A 770 17.70 -30.61 -44.44
C SER A 770 18.24 -29.30 -43.86
N GLY A 771 17.39 -28.27 -43.71
CA GLY A 771 17.71 -26.98 -43.08
C GLY A 771 17.39 -26.87 -41.59
N SER A 772 16.62 -27.82 -41.03
CA SER A 772 16.30 -27.89 -39.60
C SER A 772 17.56 -28.09 -38.75
N THR A 773 17.63 -27.39 -37.61
CA THR A 773 18.69 -27.61 -36.62
C THR A 773 18.33 -28.69 -35.59
N ASN A 774 17.04 -28.92 -35.33
CA ASN A 774 16.57 -29.85 -34.29
C ASN A 774 15.94 -31.15 -34.81
N GLY A 775 15.44 -31.18 -36.04
CA GLY A 775 14.94 -32.39 -36.71
C GLY A 775 13.83 -32.16 -37.73
N GLN A 776 12.82 -31.35 -37.40
CA GLN A 776 11.61 -31.12 -38.20
C GLN A 776 11.18 -29.64 -38.16
N LEU A 777 10.88 -29.06 -39.32
CA LEU A 777 10.36 -27.69 -39.44
C LEU A 777 8.83 -27.70 -39.51
N GLY A 778 8.20 -26.76 -38.82
CA GLY A 778 6.81 -26.35 -39.00
C GLY A 778 6.81 -25.00 -39.71
N GLN A 779 6.28 -24.95 -40.92
CA GLN A 779 6.34 -23.79 -41.80
C GLN A 779 4.95 -23.34 -42.18
N ILE A 780 4.78 -22.04 -42.40
CA ILE A 780 3.65 -21.53 -43.16
C ILE A 780 4.08 -21.34 -44.63
N ALA A 781 3.35 -21.92 -45.57
CA ALA A 781 3.64 -21.84 -47.00
C ALA A 781 2.50 -21.16 -47.74
N LEU A 782 2.84 -20.18 -48.58
CA LEU A 782 1.91 -19.54 -49.48
C LEU A 782 1.93 -20.26 -50.83
N THR A 783 0.88 -21.04 -51.12
CA THR A 783 0.83 -21.86 -52.34
C THR A 783 -0.32 -21.41 -53.27
N ALA A 784 -0.22 -21.78 -54.55
CA ALA A 784 -1.31 -21.62 -55.53
C ALA A 784 -2.18 -22.87 -55.62
N ASP A 785 -2.01 -23.80 -54.69
CA ASP A 785 -2.75 -25.05 -54.66
C ASP A 785 -4.14 -24.84 -54.06
N VAL A 786 -5.13 -25.55 -54.59
CA VAL A 786 -6.51 -25.46 -54.10
C VAL A 786 -6.60 -26.26 -52.80
N GLN A 787 -6.85 -25.59 -51.67
CA GLN A 787 -7.29 -26.29 -50.48
C GLN A 787 -8.77 -26.60 -50.58
N LEU A 788 -9.11 -27.90 -50.61
CA LEU A 788 -10.50 -28.30 -50.43
C LEU A 788 -10.92 -28.03 -48.98
N VAL A 789 -12.15 -27.54 -48.81
CA VAL A 789 -12.75 -27.24 -47.51
C VAL A 789 -13.85 -28.26 -47.23
N LEU A 790 -13.81 -28.91 -46.07
CA LEU A 790 -14.96 -29.57 -45.48
C LEU A 790 -15.84 -28.49 -44.83
N ALA A 791 -16.84 -28.02 -45.56
CA ALA A 791 -17.85 -27.09 -45.05
C ALA A 791 -18.91 -27.87 -44.27
N VAL A 792 -19.04 -27.62 -42.97
CA VAL A 792 -19.92 -28.30 -42.02
C VAL A 792 -20.97 -27.34 -41.50
N ASN A 793 -22.25 -27.63 -41.74
CA ASN A 793 -23.32 -26.94 -41.04
C ASN A 793 -23.56 -27.61 -39.69
N ALA A 794 -23.10 -26.97 -38.62
CA ALA A 794 -23.18 -27.52 -37.26
C ALA A 794 -24.62 -27.73 -36.78
N GLN A 795 -25.57 -26.94 -37.27
CA GLN A 795 -26.98 -27.03 -36.86
C GLN A 795 -27.75 -28.08 -37.66
N ALA A 796 -27.53 -28.14 -38.98
CA ALA A 796 -28.18 -29.10 -39.87
C ALA A 796 -27.48 -30.48 -39.89
N GLY A 797 -26.26 -30.57 -39.36
CA GLY A 797 -25.43 -31.78 -39.38
C GLY A 797 -24.86 -32.11 -40.77
N THR A 798 -25.11 -31.29 -41.78
CA THR A 798 -24.68 -31.54 -43.17
C THR A 798 -23.26 -31.10 -43.42
N ALA A 799 -22.50 -31.84 -44.23
CA ALA A 799 -21.19 -31.40 -44.70
C ALA A 799 -21.04 -31.49 -46.22
N SER A 800 -20.08 -30.75 -46.77
CA SER A 800 -19.68 -30.83 -48.17
C SER A 800 -18.19 -30.57 -48.36
N ILE A 801 -17.58 -31.20 -49.37
CA ILE A 801 -16.24 -30.88 -49.82
C ILE A 801 -16.36 -29.77 -50.86
N LYS A 802 -15.78 -28.60 -50.58
CA LYS A 802 -15.94 -27.36 -51.35
C LYS A 802 -14.61 -26.92 -51.91
N ASN A 803 -14.58 -26.63 -53.22
CA ASN A 803 -13.53 -25.84 -53.84
C ASN A 803 -14.01 -24.40 -53.93
N ARG A 804 -13.39 -23.51 -53.17
CA ARG A 804 -13.76 -22.08 -53.12
C ARG A 804 -13.02 -21.24 -54.16
N LEU A 805 -12.03 -21.81 -54.83
CA LEU A 805 -11.15 -21.05 -55.70
C LEU A 805 -11.82 -20.84 -57.06
N ALA A 806 -12.04 -19.57 -57.42
CA ALA A 806 -12.59 -19.21 -58.72
C ALA A 806 -11.53 -19.37 -59.83
N GLY A 807 -11.86 -20.13 -60.87
CA GLY A 807 -11.02 -20.33 -62.06
C GLY A 807 -9.98 -21.44 -61.97
N VAL A 808 -9.88 -22.16 -60.85
CA VAL A 808 -8.93 -23.28 -60.64
C VAL A 808 -9.67 -24.52 -60.12
N GLU A 809 -9.46 -25.67 -60.76
CA GLU A 809 -10.06 -26.95 -60.38
C GLU A 809 -9.06 -27.78 -59.56
N GLU A 810 -9.56 -28.63 -58.67
CA GLU A 810 -8.73 -29.60 -57.92
C GLU A 810 -9.21 -31.02 -58.19
N GLN A 811 -8.30 -31.99 -58.15
CA GLN A 811 -8.65 -33.40 -58.29
C GLN A 811 -8.31 -34.16 -57.02
N LEU A 812 -9.23 -34.99 -56.54
CA LEU A 812 -8.93 -35.97 -55.50
C LEU A 812 -9.13 -37.39 -56.01
N ASP A 813 -8.28 -38.31 -55.57
CA ASP A 813 -8.44 -39.76 -55.72
C ASP A 813 -8.62 -40.46 -54.37
N GLY A 814 -8.63 -39.73 -53.25
CA GLY A 814 -9.01 -40.22 -51.93
C GLY A 814 -9.35 -39.09 -50.97
N TYR A 815 -10.07 -39.39 -49.89
CA TYR A 815 -10.20 -38.48 -48.74
C TYR A 815 -10.54 -39.21 -47.46
N GLN A 816 -10.27 -38.58 -46.33
CA GLN A 816 -10.71 -39.03 -45.02
C GLN A 816 -11.10 -37.84 -44.14
N ILE A 817 -12.06 -38.10 -43.27
CA ILE A 817 -12.55 -37.21 -42.24
C ILE A 817 -12.47 -37.97 -40.93
N THR A 818 -11.78 -37.42 -39.94
CA THR A 818 -11.59 -38.05 -38.62
C THR A 818 -12.13 -37.17 -37.51
N SER A 819 -12.57 -37.82 -36.44
CA SER A 819 -12.95 -37.17 -35.18
C SER A 819 -12.53 -38.06 -34.02
N VAL A 820 -11.76 -37.53 -33.08
CA VAL A 820 -11.37 -38.21 -31.85
C VAL A 820 -12.57 -38.33 -30.91
N GLU A 821 -13.43 -37.31 -30.86
CA GLU A 821 -14.64 -37.31 -30.02
C GLU A 821 -15.78 -38.19 -30.55
N GLY A 822 -15.66 -38.68 -31.79
CA GLY A 822 -16.58 -39.65 -32.35
C GLY A 822 -17.90 -39.02 -32.82
N VAL A 823 -17.83 -37.83 -33.42
CA VAL A 823 -19.00 -37.02 -33.80
C VAL A 823 -19.47 -37.23 -35.24
N LEU A 824 -18.93 -38.22 -35.95
CA LEU A 824 -19.34 -38.53 -37.32
C LEU A 824 -20.54 -39.50 -37.35
N ASP A 825 -21.42 -39.35 -38.33
CA ASP A 825 -22.55 -40.26 -38.59
C ASP A 825 -22.41 -40.99 -39.93
N PRO A 826 -21.91 -42.24 -39.92
CA PRO A 826 -21.87 -43.09 -41.11
C PRO A 826 -23.23 -43.30 -41.79
N ALA A 827 -24.35 -43.22 -41.08
CA ALA A 827 -25.67 -43.46 -41.65
C ALA A 827 -26.20 -42.26 -42.47
N GLY A 828 -25.72 -41.05 -42.18
CA GLY A 828 -26.05 -39.82 -42.90
C GLY A 828 -25.11 -39.50 -44.06
N TRP A 829 -24.05 -40.29 -44.25
CA TRP A 829 -23.01 -40.07 -45.26
C TRP A 829 -23.48 -40.42 -46.67
N THR A 830 -23.33 -39.46 -47.59
CA THR A 830 -23.52 -39.62 -49.04
C THR A 830 -22.14 -39.58 -49.70
N SER A 831 -21.63 -40.75 -50.09
CA SER A 831 -20.23 -40.92 -50.48
C SER A 831 -20.06 -40.79 -52.01
N PHE A 832 -18.83 -40.64 -52.51
CA PHE A 832 -18.56 -40.72 -53.95
C PHE A 832 -18.91 -42.10 -54.51
N SER A 833 -18.75 -43.17 -53.73
CA SER A 833 -19.07 -44.54 -54.14
C SER A 833 -20.56 -44.76 -54.44
N ASP A 834 -21.44 -43.93 -53.89
CA ASP A 834 -22.88 -43.93 -54.20
C ASP A 834 -23.18 -43.49 -55.63
N SER A 835 -22.27 -42.74 -56.25
CA SER A 835 -22.43 -42.15 -57.58
C SER A 835 -21.44 -42.66 -58.63
N ASP A 836 -20.28 -43.16 -58.21
CA ASP A 836 -19.24 -43.75 -59.07
C ASP A 836 -18.64 -45.02 -58.45
N SER A 837 -18.85 -46.15 -59.12
CA SER A 837 -18.39 -47.47 -58.69
C SER A 837 -16.86 -47.67 -58.65
N ASN A 838 -16.07 -46.70 -59.12
CA ASN A 838 -14.60 -46.74 -59.01
C ASN A 838 -14.10 -46.28 -57.63
N TRP A 839 -14.94 -45.60 -56.84
CA TRP A 839 -14.66 -45.23 -55.46
C TRP A 839 -14.99 -46.38 -54.50
N THR A 840 -14.23 -46.52 -53.43
CA THR A 840 -14.44 -47.54 -52.38
C THR A 840 -14.37 -46.90 -51.00
N GLU A 841 -15.41 -47.09 -50.20
CA GLU A 841 -15.46 -46.66 -48.79
C GLU A 841 -14.53 -47.48 -47.89
N SER A 842 -13.88 -46.81 -46.95
CA SER A 842 -12.91 -47.38 -46.00
C SER A 842 -13.51 -47.53 -44.60
N ASN A 843 -14.34 -48.56 -44.39
CA ASN A 843 -14.87 -48.96 -43.07
C ASN A 843 -15.36 -47.79 -42.19
N PRO A 844 -16.45 -47.10 -42.56
CA PRO A 844 -16.90 -45.90 -41.86
C PRO A 844 -17.34 -46.19 -40.41
N THR A 845 -16.98 -45.29 -39.49
CA THR A 845 -17.31 -45.31 -38.06
C THR A 845 -17.63 -43.90 -37.56
N SER A 846 -18.05 -43.77 -36.30
CA SER A 846 -18.25 -42.46 -35.67
C SER A 846 -16.99 -41.61 -35.55
N ASN A 847 -15.80 -42.20 -35.73
CA ASN A 847 -14.51 -41.53 -35.62
C ASN A 847 -13.80 -41.36 -36.97
N HIS A 848 -14.34 -41.95 -38.04
CA HIS A 848 -13.67 -41.99 -39.34
C HIS A 848 -14.66 -42.22 -40.48
N LEU A 849 -14.66 -41.34 -41.47
CA LEU A 849 -15.26 -41.54 -42.79
C LEU A 849 -14.16 -41.36 -43.84
N GLY A 850 -14.11 -42.19 -44.88
CA GLY A 850 -13.09 -42.01 -45.91
C GLY A 850 -13.27 -42.91 -47.10
N GLU A 851 -12.81 -42.45 -48.26
CA GLU A 851 -12.90 -43.18 -49.53
C GLU A 851 -11.62 -43.10 -50.33
N LEU A 852 -11.45 -44.06 -51.23
CA LEU A 852 -10.31 -44.14 -52.14
C LEU A 852 -10.73 -44.63 -53.52
N ASN A 853 -10.17 -44.04 -54.57
CA ASN A 853 -10.26 -44.46 -55.96
C ASN A 853 -8.87 -44.83 -56.49
N LEU A 854 -8.57 -46.13 -56.55
CA LEU A 854 -7.25 -46.63 -56.96
C LEU A 854 -6.97 -46.55 -58.47
N THR A 855 -7.96 -46.17 -59.28
CA THR A 855 -7.90 -46.30 -60.75
C THR A 855 -8.19 -45.02 -61.51
N GLY A 856 -8.55 -43.94 -60.81
CA GLY A 856 -8.92 -42.65 -61.38
C GLY A 856 -9.07 -41.58 -60.29
N SER A 857 -9.63 -40.44 -60.65
CA SER A 857 -9.80 -39.27 -59.78
C SER A 857 -11.12 -38.56 -60.06
N THR A 858 -11.59 -37.75 -59.11
CA THR A 858 -12.75 -36.86 -59.26
C THR A 858 -12.29 -35.41 -59.21
N THR A 859 -12.73 -34.60 -60.18
CA THR A 859 -12.52 -33.15 -60.19
C THR A 859 -13.57 -32.43 -59.34
N ILE A 860 -13.14 -31.62 -58.39
CA ILE A 860 -13.96 -30.60 -57.73
C ILE A 860 -13.72 -29.28 -58.46
N ALA A 861 -14.67 -28.91 -59.32
CA ALA A 861 -14.56 -27.73 -60.15
C ALA A 861 -14.51 -26.44 -59.31
N SER A 862 -13.91 -25.40 -59.88
CA SER A 862 -13.84 -24.07 -59.26
C SER A 862 -15.20 -23.60 -58.75
N ASN A 863 -15.28 -23.13 -57.51
CA ASN A 863 -16.49 -22.60 -56.87
C ASN A 863 -17.68 -23.59 -56.88
N THR A 864 -17.39 -24.88 -56.72
CA THR A 864 -18.40 -25.94 -56.59
C THR A 864 -18.18 -26.75 -55.32
N SER A 865 -19.23 -27.45 -54.88
CA SER A 865 -19.17 -28.35 -53.73
C SER A 865 -19.72 -29.73 -54.09
N PHE A 866 -19.21 -30.74 -53.40
CA PHE A 866 -19.74 -32.09 -53.36
C PHE A 866 -20.35 -32.33 -51.97
N SER A 867 -21.66 -32.55 -51.91
CA SER A 867 -22.33 -32.81 -50.63
C SER A 867 -21.98 -34.20 -50.10
N LEU A 868 -21.61 -34.27 -48.82
CA LEU A 868 -21.38 -35.52 -48.09
C LEU A 868 -22.59 -35.95 -47.28
N GLY A 869 -23.72 -35.24 -47.35
CA GLY A 869 -24.89 -35.52 -46.51
C GLY A 869 -24.70 -35.13 -45.04
N ALA A 870 -25.55 -35.67 -44.16
CA ALA A 870 -25.62 -35.34 -42.74
C ALA A 870 -24.60 -36.13 -41.90
N ILE A 871 -23.31 -35.89 -42.15
CA ILE A 871 -22.22 -36.65 -41.50
C ILE A 871 -21.84 -36.14 -40.11
N TYR A 872 -22.34 -34.98 -39.68
CA TYR A 872 -21.94 -34.35 -38.44
C TYR A 872 -23.05 -34.48 -37.38
N ASN A 873 -22.74 -35.22 -36.31
CA ASN A 873 -23.67 -35.55 -35.24
C ASN A 873 -23.16 -35.02 -33.90
N HIS A 874 -23.18 -33.69 -33.77
CA HIS A 874 -22.92 -32.99 -32.52
C HIS A 874 -24.07 -32.02 -32.22
N THR A 875 -24.50 -32.00 -30.97
CA THR A 875 -25.47 -31.01 -30.48
C THR A 875 -24.85 -30.33 -29.27
N PRO A 876 -24.57 -29.02 -29.34
CA PRO A 876 -24.04 -28.28 -28.21
C PRO A 876 -24.92 -28.45 -26.97
N THR A 877 -24.29 -28.62 -25.81
CA THR A 877 -24.98 -28.78 -24.52
C THR A 877 -25.01 -27.50 -23.71
N THR A 878 -24.09 -26.56 -24.00
CA THR A 878 -24.02 -25.23 -23.39
C THR A 878 -23.78 -24.12 -24.42
N PHE A 879 -24.18 -22.89 -24.08
CA PHE A 879 -23.96 -21.71 -24.92
C PHE A 879 -22.46 -21.35 -24.96
N GLY A 880 -21.92 -21.06 -26.14
CA GLY A 880 -20.49 -20.78 -26.33
C GLY A 880 -19.60 -22.03 -26.35
N GLU A 881 -20.16 -23.23 -26.25
CA GLU A 881 -19.42 -24.49 -26.45
C GLU A 881 -18.85 -24.52 -27.86
N VAL A 882 -17.53 -24.63 -27.95
CA VAL A 882 -16.78 -24.77 -29.21
C VAL A 882 -17.06 -26.16 -29.77
N GLY A 883 -17.28 -26.25 -31.09
CA GLY A 883 -17.55 -27.52 -31.74
C GLY A 883 -16.39 -28.52 -31.61
N PRO A 884 -16.69 -29.83 -31.60
CA PRO A 884 -15.73 -30.95 -31.53
C PRO A 884 -14.72 -30.97 -32.67
N ASP A 885 -13.73 -31.86 -32.50
CA ASP A 885 -12.60 -32.03 -33.40
C ASP A 885 -13.00 -32.74 -34.72
N LEU A 886 -12.77 -32.05 -35.83
CA LEU A 886 -12.83 -32.62 -37.16
C LEU A 886 -11.50 -32.35 -37.86
N GLU A 887 -10.92 -33.40 -38.43
CA GLU A 887 -9.78 -33.30 -39.33
C GLU A 887 -10.22 -33.78 -40.72
N PHE A 888 -9.79 -33.07 -41.77
CA PHE A 888 -10.08 -33.42 -43.15
C PHE A 888 -8.78 -33.54 -43.93
N GLU A 889 -8.58 -34.69 -44.59
CA GLU A 889 -7.46 -34.92 -45.50
C GLU A 889 -7.97 -35.45 -46.83
N TYR A 890 -7.28 -35.11 -47.92
CA TYR A 890 -7.57 -35.63 -49.25
C TYR A 890 -6.29 -36.00 -50.01
N HIS A 891 -6.39 -36.97 -50.90
CA HIS A 891 -5.31 -37.48 -51.72
C HIS A 891 -5.49 -36.96 -53.15
N THR A 892 -4.42 -36.46 -53.75
CA THR A 892 -4.39 -36.00 -55.14
C THR A 892 -3.73 -37.04 -56.07
N PRO A 893 -4.09 -37.09 -57.36
CA PRO A 893 -3.63 -38.13 -58.30
C PRO A 893 -2.13 -38.14 -58.61
N ASP A 894 -1.42 -37.09 -58.24
CA ASP A 894 0.05 -37.02 -58.29
C ASP A 894 0.73 -37.78 -57.14
N GLY A 895 -0.06 -38.37 -56.25
CA GLY A 895 0.36 -39.18 -55.12
C GLY A 895 0.54 -38.39 -53.81
N GLY A 896 0.22 -37.10 -53.77
CA GLY A 896 0.31 -36.27 -52.56
C GLY A 896 -0.91 -36.36 -51.66
N THR A 897 -0.71 -36.44 -50.35
CA THR A 897 -1.77 -36.24 -49.35
C THR A 897 -1.76 -34.78 -48.89
N ARG A 898 -2.94 -34.14 -48.85
CA ARG A 898 -3.13 -32.75 -48.47
C ARG A 898 -4.11 -32.67 -47.30
N VAL A 899 -3.85 -31.78 -46.35
CA VAL A 899 -4.79 -31.45 -45.27
C VAL A 899 -5.77 -30.40 -45.81
N GLY A 900 -7.05 -30.71 -45.82
CA GLY A 900 -8.11 -29.78 -46.15
C GLY A 900 -8.54 -28.96 -44.93
N LEU A 901 -9.18 -27.82 -45.18
CA LEU A 901 -9.72 -26.98 -44.10
C LEU A 901 -11.04 -27.58 -43.61
N VAL A 902 -11.34 -27.50 -42.32
CA VAL A 902 -12.70 -27.69 -41.82
C VAL A 902 -13.27 -26.32 -41.49
N GLU A 903 -14.43 -26.00 -42.06
CA GLU A 903 -15.12 -24.76 -41.74
C GLU A 903 -16.54 -25.04 -41.31
N PHE A 904 -16.97 -24.38 -40.24
CA PHE A 904 -18.35 -24.41 -39.83
C PHE A 904 -19.14 -23.31 -40.55
N GLU A 905 -19.99 -23.68 -41.51
CA GLU A 905 -20.85 -22.77 -42.27
C GLU A 905 -22.27 -22.74 -41.65
N GLY A 906 -22.88 -21.56 -41.50
CA GLY A 906 -24.22 -21.40 -40.94
C GLY A 906 -24.23 -20.95 -39.47
N PRO A 907 -25.40 -21.03 -38.78
CA PRO A 907 -25.58 -20.40 -37.47
C PRO A 907 -24.57 -20.87 -36.41
N HIS A 908 -23.88 -19.93 -35.78
CA HIS A 908 -22.88 -20.18 -34.74
C HIS A 908 -23.52 -20.40 -33.35
N ASN A 909 -22.91 -21.23 -32.49
CA ASN A 909 -23.30 -21.36 -31.08
C ASN A 909 -22.85 -20.14 -30.23
N ASN A 910 -23.10 -18.92 -30.70
CA ASN A 910 -22.71 -17.66 -30.07
C ASN A 910 -23.68 -16.52 -30.43
N ILE A 911 -23.48 -15.33 -29.84
CA ILE A 911 -24.04 -14.08 -30.34
C ILE A 911 -23.08 -13.52 -31.39
N VAL A 912 -23.63 -13.13 -32.53
CA VAL A 912 -22.91 -12.68 -33.71
C VAL A 912 -23.28 -11.23 -34.02
N LEU A 913 -22.28 -10.39 -34.24
CA LEU A 913 -22.42 -9.08 -34.86
C LEU A 913 -22.32 -9.26 -36.38
N LEU A 914 -23.46 -9.16 -37.05
CA LEU A 914 -23.53 -9.14 -38.50
C LEU A 914 -23.19 -7.73 -38.99
N VAL A 915 -22.37 -7.61 -40.03
CA VAL A 915 -21.95 -6.32 -40.61
C VAL A 915 -22.00 -6.41 -42.13
N ASP A 916 -22.71 -5.50 -42.77
CA ASP A 916 -22.71 -5.36 -44.22
C ASP A 916 -21.67 -4.34 -44.65
N PRO A 917 -20.52 -4.78 -45.21
CA PRO A 917 -19.46 -3.86 -45.61
C PRO A 917 -19.83 -3.00 -46.83
N ALA A 918 -20.94 -3.28 -47.53
CA ALA A 918 -21.39 -2.49 -48.68
C ALA A 918 -22.38 -1.37 -48.30
N THR A 919 -23.08 -1.50 -47.19
CA THR A 919 -24.09 -0.54 -46.73
C THR A 919 -23.74 0.12 -45.40
N GLY A 920 -22.82 -0.48 -44.63
CA GLY A 920 -22.48 -0.07 -43.27
C GLY A 920 -23.43 -0.63 -42.21
N ASP A 921 -24.51 -1.30 -42.60
CA ASP A 921 -25.54 -1.80 -41.68
C ASP A 921 -25.00 -2.92 -40.80
N ALA A 922 -25.28 -2.87 -39.50
CA ALA A 922 -24.90 -3.89 -38.55
C ALA A 922 -26.09 -4.37 -37.71
N ALA A 923 -26.00 -5.58 -37.17
CA ALA A 923 -27.01 -6.14 -36.29
C ALA A 923 -26.46 -7.19 -35.32
N ILE A 924 -27.04 -7.29 -34.13
CA ILE A 924 -26.76 -8.36 -33.16
C ILE A 924 -27.75 -9.50 -33.37
N GLN A 925 -27.25 -10.73 -33.49
CA GLN A 925 -28.09 -11.93 -33.62
C GLN A 925 -27.62 -13.04 -32.68
N ASN A 926 -28.54 -13.66 -31.95
CA ASN A 926 -28.27 -14.91 -31.26
C ASN A 926 -28.46 -16.09 -32.24
N GLN A 927 -27.36 -16.58 -32.80
CA GLN A 927 -27.38 -17.69 -33.74
C GLN A 927 -27.37 -19.06 -33.04
N SER A 928 -27.21 -19.10 -31.72
CA SER A 928 -27.21 -20.35 -30.96
C SER A 928 -28.60 -20.96 -30.81
N ILE A 929 -28.67 -22.22 -30.36
CA ILE A 929 -29.94 -22.86 -29.97
C ILE A 929 -30.40 -22.48 -28.56
N PHE A 930 -29.60 -21.73 -27.80
CA PHE A 930 -29.87 -21.40 -26.41
C PHE A 930 -30.52 -20.04 -26.28
N ASN A 931 -31.47 -19.91 -25.35
CA ASN A 931 -31.96 -18.61 -24.94
C ASN A 931 -30.91 -17.98 -24.01
N VAL A 932 -30.45 -16.79 -24.37
CA VAL A 932 -29.44 -16.04 -23.60
C VAL A 932 -29.99 -14.66 -23.24
N ALA A 933 -29.47 -14.06 -22.18
CA ALA A 933 -29.84 -12.70 -21.79
C ALA A 933 -28.57 -11.87 -21.66
N ILE A 934 -28.50 -10.75 -22.39
CA ILE A 934 -27.39 -9.82 -22.33
C ILE A 934 -27.78 -8.53 -21.63
N ASP A 935 -26.87 -7.96 -20.87
CA ASP A 935 -27.02 -6.69 -20.18
C ASP A 935 -25.93 -5.69 -20.57
N GLY A 936 -25.00 -6.06 -21.47
CA GLY A 936 -23.99 -5.16 -22.02
C GLY A 936 -23.45 -5.61 -23.37
N TYR A 937 -22.91 -4.71 -24.17
CA TYR A 937 -22.05 -5.03 -25.30
C TYR A 937 -21.05 -3.91 -25.63
N LEU A 938 -19.94 -4.27 -26.29
CA LEU A 938 -18.89 -3.37 -26.76
C LEU A 938 -18.40 -3.84 -28.13
N VAL A 939 -18.27 -2.90 -29.06
CA VAL A 939 -17.65 -3.06 -30.37
C VAL A 939 -16.43 -2.15 -30.44
N THR A 940 -15.27 -2.67 -30.83
CA THR A 940 -14.01 -1.92 -30.98
C THR A 940 -13.43 -2.06 -32.38
N SER A 941 -12.58 -1.12 -32.79
CA SER A 941 -11.88 -1.12 -34.08
C SER A 941 -10.55 -0.39 -33.96
N ASP A 942 -9.46 -1.02 -34.39
CA ASP A 942 -8.13 -0.42 -34.37
C ASP A 942 -7.92 0.59 -35.50
N SER A 943 -8.53 0.33 -36.65
CA SER A 943 -8.57 1.17 -37.86
C SER A 943 -9.55 2.34 -37.74
N SER A 944 -10.29 2.41 -36.63
CA SER A 944 -11.34 3.41 -36.39
C SER A 944 -12.53 3.32 -37.38
N ALA A 945 -12.98 2.10 -37.64
CA ALA A 945 -14.03 1.72 -38.60
C ALA A 945 -15.48 1.96 -38.17
N LEU A 946 -15.73 2.52 -36.97
CA LEU A 946 -17.08 2.73 -36.47
C LEU A 946 -17.61 4.11 -36.87
N ASP A 947 -18.89 4.18 -37.25
CA ASP A 947 -19.64 5.43 -37.44
C ASP A 947 -20.62 5.65 -36.26
N PRO A 948 -20.22 6.44 -35.24
CA PRO A 948 -21.12 6.81 -34.14
C PRO A 948 -22.40 7.53 -34.59
N THR A 949 -22.42 8.13 -35.79
CA THR A 949 -23.57 8.87 -36.29
C THR A 949 -24.61 7.98 -36.97
N GLY A 950 -24.18 6.86 -37.56
CA GLY A 950 -25.05 5.83 -38.15
C GLY A 950 -25.56 4.79 -37.14
N TRP A 951 -24.99 4.77 -35.92
CA TRP A 951 -25.35 3.81 -34.86
C TRP A 951 -26.76 4.00 -34.28
N GLU A 952 -27.62 3.00 -34.46
CA GLU A 952 -28.91 2.85 -33.79
C GLU A 952 -28.77 2.03 -32.50
N SER A 953 -28.71 2.71 -31.37
CA SER A 953 -28.42 2.07 -30.08
C SER A 953 -29.63 1.36 -29.46
N LEU A 954 -29.39 0.37 -28.59
CA LEU A 954 -30.41 -0.34 -27.80
C LEU A 954 -31.10 0.57 -26.78
N GLU A 955 -30.46 1.63 -26.29
CA GLU A 955 -31.11 2.72 -25.55
C GLU A 955 -32.23 3.34 -26.38
N THR A 956 -32.00 3.51 -27.68
CA THR A 956 -32.97 4.10 -28.61
C THR A 956 -34.03 3.09 -29.07
N SER A 957 -33.64 1.85 -29.38
CA SER A 957 -34.52 0.85 -29.99
C SER A 957 -35.30 0.00 -28.97
N GLN A 958 -34.75 -0.26 -27.78
CA GLN A 958 -35.35 -1.12 -26.74
C GLN A 958 -35.78 -0.38 -25.47
N GLY A 959 -35.16 0.74 -25.11
CA GLY A 959 -35.66 1.71 -24.12
C GLY A 959 -35.73 1.29 -22.63
N ASN A 960 -35.18 0.14 -22.22
CA ASN A 960 -35.34 -0.44 -20.87
C ASN A 960 -34.16 -0.19 -19.88
N GLY A 961 -33.48 0.96 -19.95
CA GLY A 961 -32.37 1.29 -19.02
C GLY A 961 -30.95 1.04 -19.57
N TRP A 962 -30.84 0.74 -20.87
CA TRP A 962 -29.57 0.78 -21.60
C TRP A 962 -28.98 2.19 -21.60
N THR A 963 -27.68 2.29 -21.41
CA THR A 963 -26.92 3.55 -21.42
C THR A 963 -25.71 3.41 -22.33
N LYS A 964 -25.51 4.37 -23.23
CA LYS A 964 -24.34 4.45 -24.11
C LYS A 964 -23.03 4.66 -23.34
N SER A 965 -21.96 4.05 -23.84
CA SER A 965 -20.58 4.40 -23.51
C SER A 965 -20.21 5.76 -24.12
N ASN A 966 -18.96 6.21 -23.96
CA ASN A 966 -18.41 7.36 -24.69
C ASN A 966 -18.06 6.96 -26.13
N GLU A 967 -19.02 7.02 -27.05
CA GLU A 967 -18.83 6.56 -28.44
C GLU A 967 -17.72 7.32 -29.20
N ALA A 968 -16.91 6.58 -29.95
CA ALA A 968 -15.90 7.10 -30.87
C ALA A 968 -15.72 6.15 -32.07
N ALA A 969 -14.98 6.60 -33.08
CA ALA A 969 -14.75 5.81 -34.29
C ALA A 969 -13.98 4.49 -34.02
N ASN A 970 -13.32 4.34 -32.88
CA ASN A 970 -12.61 3.14 -32.47
C ASN A 970 -13.33 2.30 -31.38
N HIS A 971 -14.44 2.79 -30.81
CA HIS A 971 -15.22 2.02 -29.85
C HIS A 971 -16.66 2.53 -29.64
N ILE A 972 -17.60 1.59 -29.53
CA ILE A 972 -19.02 1.84 -29.26
C ILE A 972 -19.58 0.73 -28.37
N GLY A 973 -20.30 1.05 -27.30
CA GLY A 973 -20.93 0.04 -26.46
C GLY A 973 -22.10 0.58 -25.65
N GLU A 974 -22.89 -0.34 -25.09
CA GLU A 974 -23.99 -0.02 -24.17
C GLU A 974 -24.01 -0.99 -23.00
N LEU A 975 -24.53 -0.52 -21.86
CA LEU A 975 -24.69 -1.31 -20.65
C LEU A 975 -26.04 -1.00 -19.99
N ASN A 976 -26.68 -2.02 -19.43
CA ASN A 976 -27.89 -1.93 -18.61
C ASN A 976 -27.62 -2.58 -17.25
N LEU A 977 -27.50 -1.76 -16.21
CA LEU A 977 -27.17 -2.24 -14.85
C LEU A 977 -28.38 -2.79 -14.09
N SER A 978 -29.59 -2.72 -14.67
CA SER A 978 -30.85 -2.95 -13.94
C SER A 978 -31.77 -3.99 -14.56
N ASP A 979 -31.54 -4.34 -15.82
CA ASP A 979 -32.33 -5.31 -16.57
C ASP A 979 -31.46 -5.96 -17.66
N SER A 980 -32.01 -6.93 -18.37
CA SER A 980 -31.32 -7.64 -19.46
C SER A 980 -32.22 -7.79 -20.69
N LEU A 981 -31.60 -7.85 -21.87
CA LEU A 981 -32.24 -8.17 -23.14
C LEU A 981 -32.18 -9.68 -23.36
N ALA A 982 -33.34 -10.33 -23.28
CA ALA A 982 -33.47 -11.74 -23.61
C ALA A 982 -33.46 -11.95 -25.14
N LEU A 983 -32.49 -12.72 -25.62
CA LEU A 983 -32.36 -13.17 -26.99
C LEU A 983 -32.69 -14.66 -27.06
N ALA A 984 -33.80 -15.01 -27.72
CA ALA A 984 -34.16 -16.40 -27.93
C ALA A 984 -33.14 -17.09 -28.85
N GLY A 985 -32.92 -18.40 -28.69
CA GLY A 985 -32.07 -19.16 -29.59
C GLY A 985 -32.59 -19.10 -31.02
N GLY A 986 -31.72 -18.78 -31.99
CA GLY A 986 -32.06 -18.59 -33.39
C GLY A 986 -32.95 -17.37 -33.65
N SER A 987 -32.94 -16.37 -32.76
CA SER A 987 -33.75 -15.17 -32.96
C SER A 987 -33.30 -14.39 -34.20
N GLY A 988 -34.22 -13.64 -34.80
CA GLY A 988 -33.89 -12.68 -35.86
C GLY A 988 -32.89 -11.61 -35.40
N PRO A 989 -32.15 -10.99 -36.33
CA PRO A 989 -31.17 -9.95 -36.01
C PRO A 989 -31.84 -8.69 -35.46
N ILE A 990 -31.19 -8.04 -34.50
CA ILE A 990 -31.56 -6.74 -33.95
C ILE A 990 -30.62 -5.70 -34.56
N SER A 991 -31.16 -4.82 -35.40
CA SER A 991 -30.35 -3.79 -36.07
C SER A 991 -29.68 -2.85 -35.07
N LEU A 992 -28.43 -2.50 -35.39
CA LEU A 992 -27.63 -1.44 -34.78
C LEU A 992 -27.43 -0.25 -35.74
N GLY A 993 -28.22 -0.17 -36.82
CA GLY A 993 -28.08 0.87 -37.85
C GLY A 993 -26.80 0.72 -38.69
N SER A 994 -26.44 1.78 -39.40
CA SER A 994 -25.24 1.85 -40.25
C SER A 994 -23.98 2.10 -39.40
N LEU A 995 -23.65 1.13 -38.55
CA LEU A 995 -22.59 1.19 -37.54
C LEU A 995 -21.17 1.22 -38.14
N PHE A 996 -20.96 0.66 -39.33
CA PHE A 996 -19.65 0.48 -39.95
C PHE A 996 -19.38 1.56 -41.02
N ASP A 997 -18.29 2.31 -40.87
CA ASP A 997 -17.85 3.36 -41.80
C ASP A 997 -17.08 2.77 -42.99
N PHE A 998 -17.83 2.22 -43.96
CA PHE A 998 -17.24 1.59 -45.15
C PHE A 998 -16.56 2.58 -46.13
N ASP A 999 -16.81 3.89 -45.98
CA ASP A 999 -16.33 4.93 -46.92
C ASP A 999 -15.04 5.64 -46.43
N GLY A 1000 -14.56 5.32 -45.22
CA GLY A 1000 -13.40 5.95 -44.60
C GLY A 1000 -12.04 5.57 -45.22
N LEU A 1001 -11.12 6.53 -45.30
CA LEU A 1001 -9.75 6.28 -45.79
C LEU A 1001 -8.92 5.52 -44.74
N GLY A 1002 -8.52 4.29 -45.05
CA GLY A 1002 -7.69 3.46 -44.18
C GLY A 1002 -8.48 2.60 -43.18
N ILE A 1003 -9.79 2.46 -43.41
CA ILE A 1003 -10.67 1.57 -42.65
C ILE A 1003 -10.46 0.11 -43.08
N GLU A 1004 -10.42 -0.80 -42.11
CA GLU A 1004 -10.30 -2.24 -42.30
C GLU A 1004 -11.53 -2.97 -41.70
N GLU A 1005 -11.76 -4.22 -42.13
CA GLU A 1005 -12.78 -5.11 -41.54
C GLU A 1005 -12.26 -5.71 -40.22
N ASP A 1006 -12.03 -4.86 -39.22
CA ASP A 1006 -11.31 -5.18 -37.98
C ASP A 1006 -12.16 -5.04 -36.70
N LEU A 1007 -13.49 -5.10 -36.83
CA LEU A 1007 -14.35 -4.96 -35.67
C LEU A 1007 -14.16 -6.16 -34.72
N GLU A 1008 -14.02 -5.86 -33.43
CA GLU A 1008 -14.13 -6.86 -32.36
C GLU A 1008 -15.45 -6.64 -31.61
N PHE A 1009 -16.09 -7.74 -31.18
CA PHE A 1009 -17.38 -7.68 -30.51
C PHE A 1009 -17.36 -8.46 -29.19
N GLN A 1010 -17.74 -7.79 -28.11
CA GLN A 1010 -17.92 -8.39 -26.78
C GLN A 1010 -19.32 -8.13 -26.27
N PHE A 1011 -19.86 -9.06 -25.48
CA PHE A 1011 -21.14 -8.90 -24.81
C PHE A 1011 -21.07 -9.38 -23.36
N HIS A 1012 -21.86 -8.74 -22.51
CA HIS A 1012 -22.04 -9.11 -21.11
C HIS A 1012 -23.33 -9.90 -20.97
N LEU A 1013 -23.23 -11.10 -20.37
CA LEU A 1013 -24.38 -11.90 -19.99
C LEU A 1013 -24.92 -11.39 -18.65
N ALA A 1014 -26.25 -11.43 -18.49
CA ALA A 1014 -26.94 -11.05 -17.25
C ALA A 1014 -26.50 -11.83 -15.98
N GLY A 1015 -25.70 -12.89 -16.14
CA GLY A 1015 -25.05 -13.64 -15.07
C GLY A 1015 -23.70 -13.09 -14.60
N GLY A 1016 -23.25 -11.96 -15.16
CA GLY A 1016 -22.00 -11.28 -14.79
C GLY A 1016 -20.74 -11.73 -15.55
N MET A 1017 -20.88 -12.57 -16.59
CA MET A 1017 -19.76 -13.00 -17.42
C MET A 1017 -19.71 -12.17 -18.72
N THR A 1018 -18.54 -11.66 -19.06
CA THR A 1018 -18.28 -11.07 -20.38
C THR A 1018 -17.72 -12.13 -21.30
N MET A 1019 -18.24 -12.20 -22.52
CA MET A 1019 -17.78 -13.14 -23.54
C MET A 1019 -17.51 -12.41 -24.86
N THR A 1020 -16.60 -12.97 -25.65
CA THR A 1020 -16.32 -12.50 -27.01
C THR A 1020 -17.35 -13.10 -27.96
N GLY A 1021 -18.05 -12.23 -28.69
CA GLY A 1021 -18.93 -12.61 -29.78
C GLY A 1021 -18.15 -12.80 -31.08
N ILE A 1022 -18.88 -13.21 -32.13
CA ILE A 1022 -18.30 -13.36 -33.47
C ILE A 1022 -18.69 -12.13 -34.29
N VAL A 1023 -17.76 -11.60 -35.08
CA VAL A 1023 -18.07 -10.61 -36.12
C VAL A 1023 -18.15 -11.31 -37.47
N GLN A 1024 -19.24 -11.09 -38.19
CA GLN A 1024 -19.47 -11.71 -39.49
C GLN A 1024 -19.77 -10.63 -40.53
N TYR A 1025 -18.85 -10.45 -41.48
CA TYR A 1025 -19.02 -9.55 -42.61
C TYR A 1025 -19.75 -10.23 -43.77
N GLY A 1026 -20.73 -9.54 -44.36
CA GLY A 1026 -21.47 -10.02 -45.53
C GLY A 1026 -22.80 -9.28 -45.72
N ALA A 1027 -23.46 -9.49 -46.87
CA ALA A 1027 -24.76 -8.87 -47.15
C ALA A 1027 -25.76 -9.15 -46.01
N LEU A 1028 -26.32 -8.09 -45.43
CA LEU A 1028 -27.22 -8.17 -44.28
C LEU A 1028 -28.66 -7.91 -44.73
N SER A 1029 -29.55 -8.89 -44.49
CA SER A 1029 -31.00 -8.65 -44.59
C SER A 1029 -31.66 -8.63 -43.21
N LEU A 1030 -32.34 -7.53 -42.93
CA LEU A 1030 -33.13 -7.34 -41.71
C LEU A 1030 -34.60 -7.76 -41.88
N THR A 1031 -34.98 -8.30 -43.05
CA THR A 1031 -36.37 -8.66 -43.37
C THR A 1031 -36.60 -10.16 -43.16
N PRO A 1032 -37.40 -10.60 -42.17
CA PRO A 1032 -37.67 -12.02 -41.98
C PRO A 1032 -38.30 -12.65 -43.23
N GLY A 1033 -37.72 -13.73 -43.74
CA GLY A 1033 -38.17 -14.41 -44.95
C GLY A 1033 -37.38 -14.07 -46.22
N ASP A 1034 -36.45 -13.12 -46.18
CA ASP A 1034 -35.47 -12.84 -47.25
C ASP A 1034 -34.26 -13.76 -47.05
N PHE A 1035 -34.31 -14.91 -47.72
CA PHE A 1035 -33.37 -16.01 -47.54
C PHE A 1035 -32.19 -15.94 -48.49
N ASP A 1036 -32.30 -15.23 -49.61
CA ASP A 1036 -31.16 -15.01 -50.51
C ASP A 1036 -30.42 -13.68 -50.25
N GLY A 1037 -30.96 -12.85 -49.35
CA GLY A 1037 -30.30 -11.65 -48.85
C GLY A 1037 -30.32 -10.50 -49.84
N ASP A 1038 -31.21 -10.53 -50.84
CA ASP A 1038 -31.27 -9.52 -51.90
C ASP A 1038 -32.09 -8.26 -51.52
N GLY A 1039 -32.70 -8.26 -50.33
CA GLY A 1039 -33.48 -7.16 -49.79
C GLY A 1039 -34.98 -7.21 -50.15
N ASN A 1040 -35.47 -8.28 -50.77
CA ASN A 1040 -36.88 -8.53 -51.01
C ASN A 1040 -37.31 -9.96 -50.70
N VAL A 1041 -38.46 -10.13 -50.06
CA VAL A 1041 -39.05 -11.45 -49.80
C VAL A 1041 -39.92 -11.87 -50.98
N ASP A 1042 -39.40 -12.69 -51.88
CA ASP A 1042 -40.03 -13.08 -53.14
C ASP A 1042 -39.94 -14.58 -53.45
N GLY A 1043 -40.22 -14.96 -54.71
CA GLY A 1043 -40.25 -16.38 -55.10
C GLY A 1043 -38.87 -17.05 -55.10
N VAL A 1044 -37.79 -16.28 -55.15
CA VAL A 1044 -36.41 -16.75 -55.09
C VAL A 1044 -36.06 -17.16 -53.67
N ASP A 1045 -36.50 -16.41 -52.65
CA ASP A 1045 -36.36 -16.82 -51.26
C ASP A 1045 -37.09 -18.12 -50.95
N PHE A 1046 -38.30 -18.29 -51.50
CA PHE A 1046 -39.03 -19.55 -51.36
C PHE A 1046 -38.24 -20.74 -51.93
N LEU A 1047 -37.55 -20.51 -53.04
CA LEU A 1047 -36.69 -21.51 -53.67
C LEU A 1047 -35.43 -21.76 -52.84
N THR A 1048 -34.87 -20.73 -52.21
CA THR A 1048 -33.74 -20.84 -51.27
C THR A 1048 -34.15 -21.65 -50.04
N TRP A 1049 -35.29 -21.35 -49.43
CA TRP A 1049 -35.90 -22.15 -48.36
C TRP A 1049 -36.12 -23.60 -48.76
N GLN A 1050 -36.67 -23.84 -49.95
CA GLN A 1050 -36.96 -25.19 -50.45
C GLN A 1050 -35.71 -26.01 -50.77
N ARG A 1051 -34.60 -25.37 -51.15
CA ARG A 1051 -33.36 -26.06 -51.58
C ARG A 1051 -32.33 -26.22 -50.48
N ASN A 1052 -32.40 -25.38 -49.45
CA ASN A 1052 -31.46 -25.35 -48.33
C ASN A 1052 -32.06 -25.94 -47.05
N ASP A 1053 -33.16 -26.70 -47.17
CA ASP A 1053 -33.84 -27.43 -46.07
C ASP A 1053 -34.13 -26.59 -44.82
N LEU A 1054 -34.52 -25.32 -45.02
CA LEU A 1054 -34.92 -24.43 -43.93
C LEU A 1054 -36.23 -24.90 -43.26
N SER A 1055 -36.42 -24.56 -42.00
CA SER A 1055 -37.48 -25.06 -41.12
C SER A 1055 -38.89 -24.58 -41.49
N ALA A 1056 -39.90 -25.24 -40.91
CA ALA A 1056 -41.29 -24.82 -41.04
C ALA A 1056 -41.61 -23.47 -40.38
N SER A 1057 -40.77 -23.01 -39.43
CA SER A 1057 -40.88 -21.68 -38.83
C SER A 1057 -40.46 -20.61 -39.83
N GLU A 1058 -39.32 -20.81 -40.49
CA GLU A 1058 -38.80 -19.90 -41.51
C GLU A 1058 -39.78 -19.79 -42.70
N LEU A 1059 -40.42 -20.90 -43.10
CA LEU A 1059 -41.50 -20.83 -44.09
C LEU A 1059 -42.62 -19.87 -43.67
N SER A 1060 -42.95 -19.80 -42.37
CA SER A 1060 -43.96 -18.88 -41.85
C SER A 1060 -43.50 -17.43 -41.95
N ASP A 1061 -42.21 -17.16 -41.80
CA ASP A 1061 -41.62 -15.82 -41.93
C ASP A 1061 -41.67 -15.36 -43.38
N TRP A 1062 -41.29 -16.22 -44.33
CA TRP A 1062 -41.47 -15.96 -45.77
C TRP A 1062 -42.94 -15.74 -46.14
N GLN A 1063 -43.85 -16.58 -45.66
CA GLN A 1063 -45.29 -16.44 -45.94
C GLN A 1063 -45.86 -15.13 -45.40
N SER A 1064 -45.37 -14.68 -44.25
CA SER A 1064 -45.82 -13.45 -43.59
C SER A 1064 -45.27 -12.20 -44.25
N ASN A 1065 -44.13 -12.32 -44.92
CA ASN A 1065 -43.43 -11.19 -45.52
C ASN A 1065 -43.37 -11.22 -47.05
N TYR A 1066 -43.96 -12.21 -47.73
CA TYR A 1066 -43.96 -12.31 -49.19
C TYR A 1066 -44.48 -11.04 -49.88
N GLY A 1067 -43.63 -10.46 -50.74
CA GLY A 1067 -43.85 -9.20 -51.44
C GLY A 1067 -43.33 -7.96 -50.70
N GLN A 1068 -42.74 -8.11 -49.51
CA GLN A 1068 -42.03 -7.03 -48.82
C GLN A 1068 -40.69 -6.78 -49.50
N SER A 1069 -40.33 -5.50 -49.63
CA SER A 1069 -38.99 -5.06 -50.01
C SER A 1069 -38.49 -4.08 -48.96
N ALA A 1070 -37.18 -4.00 -48.72
CA ALA A 1070 -36.58 -3.07 -47.75
C ALA A 1070 -37.07 -1.61 -47.93
N SER A 1071 -37.40 -1.23 -49.17
CA SER A 1071 -37.98 0.07 -49.54
C SER A 1071 -39.45 0.31 -49.15
N GLN A 1072 -40.21 -0.71 -48.75
CA GLN A 1072 -41.63 -0.61 -48.34
C GLN A 1072 -41.83 -0.56 -46.81
N ALA A 1073 -40.91 -1.12 -46.02
CA ALA A 1073 -40.98 -1.09 -44.57
C ALA A 1073 -40.91 0.34 -43.99
N ALA A 1074 -40.16 1.24 -44.66
CA ALA A 1074 -40.01 2.65 -44.28
C ALA A 1074 -41.31 3.51 -44.38
N ALA A 1075 -42.39 2.98 -44.97
CA ALA A 1075 -43.64 3.72 -45.17
C ALA A 1075 -44.71 3.48 -44.09
N SER A 1076 -44.43 2.68 -43.05
CA SER A 1076 -45.44 2.23 -42.07
C SER A 1076 -45.42 2.94 -40.70
N THR A 1077 -44.75 4.09 -40.57
CA THR A 1077 -44.92 4.93 -39.38
C THR A 1077 -46.31 5.58 -39.39
N ALA A 1078 -47.12 5.26 -38.38
CA ALA A 1078 -48.43 5.89 -38.18
C ALA A 1078 -48.26 7.41 -37.99
N VAL A 1079 -48.61 8.18 -39.02
CA VAL A 1079 -48.68 9.65 -38.96
C VAL A 1079 -49.78 10.04 -37.96
N PRO A 1080 -49.51 10.84 -36.92
CA PRO A 1080 -50.56 11.39 -36.06
C PRO A 1080 -51.47 12.30 -36.89
N GLU A 1081 -52.78 12.05 -36.89
CA GLU A 1081 -53.73 12.90 -37.62
C GLU A 1081 -53.66 14.36 -37.10
N PRO A 1082 -53.42 15.36 -37.97
CA PRO A 1082 -53.52 16.75 -37.56
C PRO A 1082 -54.98 17.08 -37.26
N THR A 1083 -55.23 17.59 -36.05
CA THR A 1083 -56.56 18.05 -35.60
C THR A 1083 -57.27 18.88 -36.68
N SER A 1084 -58.31 18.31 -37.28
CA SER A 1084 -59.07 18.90 -38.40
C SER A 1084 -59.75 20.23 -38.05
N VAL A 1085 -59.72 20.64 -36.78
CA VAL A 1085 -60.21 21.93 -36.25
C VAL A 1085 -59.28 23.09 -36.65
N GLY A 1086 -57.97 22.87 -36.76
CA GLY A 1086 -57.00 23.91 -37.14
C GLY A 1086 -57.13 24.35 -38.60
N LEU A 1087 -57.34 23.39 -39.52
CA LEU A 1087 -57.52 23.66 -40.94
C LEU A 1087 -58.87 24.35 -41.25
N LEU A 1088 -59.91 24.09 -40.45
CA LEU A 1088 -61.22 24.75 -40.60
C LEU A 1088 -61.17 26.24 -40.18
N LEU A 1089 -60.36 26.60 -39.17
CA LEU A 1089 -60.16 27.99 -38.73
C LEU A 1089 -59.33 28.82 -39.72
N VAL A 1090 -58.35 28.20 -40.40
CA VAL A 1090 -57.56 28.85 -41.46
C VAL A 1090 -58.38 29.01 -42.77
N ALA A 1091 -59.28 28.07 -43.07
CA ALA A 1091 -60.20 28.18 -44.20
C ALA A 1091 -61.27 29.28 -43.98
N LEU A 1092 -61.82 29.41 -42.77
CA LEU A 1092 -62.84 30.42 -42.48
C LEU A 1092 -62.29 31.85 -42.44
N THR A 1093 -61.01 32.05 -42.07
CA THR A 1093 -60.35 33.36 -42.09
C THR A 1093 -59.93 33.80 -43.50
N SER A 1094 -59.61 32.85 -44.39
CA SER A 1094 -59.30 33.13 -45.80
C SER A 1094 -60.55 33.37 -46.68
N LEU A 1095 -61.72 32.84 -46.31
CA LEU A 1095 -63.02 33.18 -46.94
C LEU A 1095 -63.57 34.56 -46.49
N ALA A 1096 -63.25 35.04 -45.29
CA ALA A 1096 -63.65 36.38 -44.82
C ALA A 1096 -62.83 37.53 -45.44
N CYS A 1097 -61.58 37.26 -45.87
CA CYS A 1097 -60.70 38.27 -46.48
C CYS A 1097 -60.84 38.40 -48.02
N SER A 1098 -61.54 37.50 -48.71
CA SER A 1098 -61.66 37.52 -50.19
C SER A 1098 -62.92 38.21 -50.74
N GLN A 1099 -63.86 38.67 -49.90
CA GLN A 1099 -65.05 39.43 -50.34
C GLN A 1099 -64.87 40.96 -50.44
N ARG A 1100 -63.65 41.50 -50.31
CA ARG A 1100 -63.37 42.92 -50.58
C ARG A 1100 -62.23 43.10 -51.58
N ARG A 1101 -62.54 42.96 -52.88
CA ARG A 1101 -62.10 43.83 -54.01
C ARG A 1101 -62.04 43.06 -55.33
N LYS A 1102 -63.11 43.15 -56.13
CA LYS A 1102 -63.00 43.37 -57.58
C LYS A 1102 -64.27 44.02 -58.12
N GLY A 1103 -64.16 45.31 -58.40
CA GLY A 1103 -65.08 46.06 -59.23
C GLY A 1103 -64.33 47.24 -59.85
N ILE A 1104 -64.32 47.27 -61.19
CA ILE A 1104 -64.16 48.43 -62.11
C ILE A 1104 -62.83 48.57 -62.90
N SER A 1105 -62.85 48.02 -64.15
CA SER A 1105 -62.49 48.58 -65.50
C SER A 1105 -61.13 49.28 -65.74
N ARG A 1106 -60.41 49.20 -66.88
CA ARG A 1106 -60.68 49.28 -68.36
C ARG A 1106 -59.36 48.90 -69.12
N PRO A 1107 -59.24 49.01 -70.47
CA PRO A 1107 -60.20 48.93 -71.58
C PRO A 1107 -60.06 47.65 -72.43
#